data_AF-A0A3S3RAM7-F1
#
_entry.id   AF-A0A3S3RAM7-F1
#
_cell.length_a   1.000
_cell.length_b   1.000
_cell.length_c   1.000
_cell.angle_alpha   90.00
_cell.angle_beta   90.00
_cell.angle_gamma   90.00
#
_symmetry.space_group_name_H-M   'P 1'
#
loop_
_entity.id
_entity.type
_entity.pdbx_description
1 polymer ?
#
loop_
_entity_poly.entity_id
_entity_poly.type
_entity_poly.pdbx_seq_one_letter_code
_entity_poly.pdbx_strand_id
1 'polypeptide(L)'
;MVKTAKRPSGKSAIIHDQKLVRGNGGELHQIAGDDNAVLTTAQGGLVSDDQNSLRIGERGPTVLEDFHFREKIFHFDHERIPERVVHARGYGAHGYFETYDSLAKYTRADIFQRAGEKTPAFVRFSTVAGSKGSFDLARDVRGFAVKLYTKEGNWDIVGNNIPVFFIQDAIKFPDMVHAVKEEPDRAFPQAQSAHDNFWDFISLTPESMHMIMWVMSDRAIPRSFRFMEGFGVHTFRFLNAKDESTFVKFHWKPKLGLQSVVWNEAVKINGADPDFHRRDLWQAIQSGNFPEWELRVQLFDQAFADSFAFDVLDPTKIIPEEELEPIPVGRLVLDRMPDNFFAETEQVAFMTQNVPPGVDFSNDPLLQGRNFSYLDTQLKRLGSANFTHIPINAPKCPFHHFQQDGHMAMRNPVGRANYQPNSFGEGPRESPQRGFRSFADAEEGQKVRLRAESFADHYSQARQFFNSQTPPEQRHIAMALTFELSKVETPVIRERMVSHLLNIDEGLGVTVAGKLGIQEMPKPADAAVVPRDDLEPSPALSIIENGPDSFAGRKVGVLVSSGTDAALLKKLQSAIEKEGATIEVVAPKVGGVEAGDGSWIEARHMIDGGPSVLFDAIAVLLSEEGADRLARESAARDFVADAFAHLKFIAFVQSSSPLFVKAGVATDADEGLISLDGVSGINTFVQSCRRLRLWGREPAVKL
;
A
#
# COMPACT_ATOMS: atom_id res chain seq x y z
N MET A 1 7.44 46.74 46.45
CA MET A 1 6.74 47.25 45.25
C MET A 1 7.56 46.88 44.03
N VAL A 2 7.31 45.72 43.44
CA VAL A 2 7.96 45.30 42.20
C VAL A 2 7.28 46.06 41.06
N LYS A 3 8.01 46.95 40.39
CA LYS A 3 7.54 47.64 39.19
C LYS A 3 7.16 46.58 38.16
N THR A 4 5.87 46.48 37.84
CA THR A 4 5.36 45.78 36.66
C THR A 4 6.15 46.24 35.44
N ALA A 5 6.99 45.34 34.90
CA ALA A 5 7.69 45.59 33.65
C ALA A 5 6.65 45.89 32.57
N LYS A 6 6.82 47.01 31.84
CA LYS A 6 5.96 47.38 30.72
C LYS A 6 5.94 46.21 29.73
N ARG A 7 4.75 45.66 29.44
CA ARG A 7 4.54 44.74 28.30
C ARG A 7 5.18 45.37 27.05
N PRO A 8 5.91 44.62 26.21
CA PRO A 8 6.42 45.16 24.96
C PRO A 8 5.23 45.68 24.16
N SER A 9 5.22 46.98 23.87
CA SER A 9 4.16 47.63 23.12
C SER A 9 4.32 47.38 21.62
N GLY A 10 4.34 46.10 21.23
CA GLY A 10 4.35 45.74 19.81
C GLY A 10 3.11 46.31 19.15
N LYS A 11 3.28 46.99 18.01
CA LYS A 11 2.14 47.54 17.27
C LYS A 11 1.31 46.38 16.72
N SER A 12 -0.01 46.49 16.74
CA SER A 12 -0.88 45.50 16.08
C SER A 12 -0.51 45.41 14.59
N ALA A 13 -0.34 44.19 14.08
CA ALA A 13 -0.26 43.88 12.66
C ALA A 13 -1.54 43.17 12.24
N ILE A 14 -2.04 43.49 11.05
CA ILE A 14 -3.18 42.81 10.44
C ILE A 14 -2.69 42.22 9.12
N ILE A 15 -2.83 40.92 8.95
CA ILE A 15 -2.64 40.21 7.69
C ILE A 15 -3.98 39.59 7.33
N HIS A 16 -4.72 40.23 6.42
CA HIS A 16 -6.08 39.84 6.06
C HIS A 16 -6.98 39.71 7.31
N ASP A 17 -7.29 38.50 7.74
CA ASP A 17 -8.13 38.13 8.88
C ASP A 17 -7.34 37.94 10.19
N GLN A 18 -6.01 37.87 10.12
CA GLN A 18 -5.15 37.58 11.25
C GLN A 18 -4.66 38.85 11.94
N LYS A 19 -4.94 38.97 13.24
CA LYS A 19 -4.45 40.08 14.08
C LYS A 19 -3.32 39.59 14.99
N LEU A 20 -2.12 40.11 14.74
CA LEU A 20 -0.88 39.70 15.39
C LEU A 20 -0.18 40.89 16.05
N VAL A 21 0.87 40.61 16.82
CA VAL A 21 1.71 41.65 17.42
C VAL A 21 3.01 41.76 16.63
N ARG A 22 3.37 42.96 16.20
CA ARG A 22 4.62 43.21 15.47
C ARG A 22 5.74 43.59 16.43
N GLY A 23 6.85 42.86 16.35
CA GLY A 23 8.09 43.19 17.04
C GLY A 23 8.91 44.26 16.31
N ASN A 24 10.08 44.60 16.86
CA ASN A 24 10.89 45.71 16.39
C ASN A 24 11.50 45.46 14.99
N GLY A 25 11.85 44.22 14.68
CA GLY A 25 12.37 43.80 13.38
C GLY A 25 11.29 43.55 12.32
N GLY A 26 10.01 43.71 12.70
CA GLY A 26 8.87 43.44 11.83
C GLY A 26 8.33 42.01 11.91
N GLU A 27 8.99 41.14 12.67
CA GLU A 27 8.57 39.78 12.97
C GLU A 27 7.22 39.77 13.71
N LEU A 28 6.44 38.72 13.48
CA LEU A 28 5.07 38.62 13.97
C LEU A 28 5.01 37.65 15.13
N HIS A 29 4.46 38.11 16.24
CA HIS A 29 4.29 37.36 17.47
C HIS A 29 2.83 36.95 17.63
N GLN A 30 2.61 35.67 17.91
CA GLN A 30 1.35 35.14 18.41
C GLN A 30 1.44 35.03 19.94
N ILE A 31 0.81 35.97 20.65
CA ILE A 31 0.82 35.99 22.11
C ILE A 31 -0.40 35.21 22.62
N ALA A 32 -0.16 34.27 23.55
CA ALA A 32 -1.23 33.52 24.19
C ALA A 32 -2.25 34.49 24.86
N GLY A 33 -3.52 34.34 24.49
CA GLY A 33 -4.67 34.93 25.17
C GLY A 33 -5.26 33.95 26.18
N ASP A 34 -6.40 34.28 26.77
CA ASP A 34 -7.03 33.48 27.82
C ASP A 34 -7.45 32.07 27.35
N ASP A 35 -7.76 31.92 26.05
CA ASP A 35 -8.20 30.65 25.44
C ASP A 35 -7.05 29.79 24.87
N ASN A 36 -5.79 30.27 24.94
CA ASN A 36 -4.63 29.60 24.36
C ASN A 36 -3.66 29.14 25.44
N ALA A 37 -3.11 27.93 25.30
CA ALA A 37 -2.00 27.49 26.14
C ALA A 37 -0.75 28.36 25.90
N VAL A 38 -0.02 28.67 26.98
CA VAL A 38 1.26 29.39 26.89
C VAL A 38 2.34 28.43 26.38
N LEU A 39 3.12 28.85 25.39
CA LEU A 39 4.25 28.08 24.88
C LEU A 39 5.28 27.81 25.99
N THR A 40 5.78 26.58 26.06
CA THR A 40 6.80 26.16 27.02
C THR A 40 7.98 25.47 26.35
N THR A 41 9.11 25.42 27.05
CA THR A 41 10.18 24.45 26.81
C THR A 41 9.72 23.03 27.13
N ALA A 42 10.48 22.01 26.73
CA ALA A 42 10.21 20.62 27.07
C ALA A 42 10.28 20.35 28.58
N GLN A 43 10.99 21.20 29.33
CA GLN A 43 11.04 21.18 30.80
C GLN A 43 9.91 21.99 31.47
N GLY A 44 8.96 22.53 30.69
CA GLY A 44 7.79 23.26 31.21
C GLY A 44 8.06 24.73 31.55
N GLY A 45 9.21 25.30 31.18
CA GLY A 45 9.51 26.72 31.36
C GLY A 45 8.76 27.58 30.36
N LEU A 46 8.08 28.64 30.80
CA LEU A 46 7.33 29.54 29.91
C LEU A 46 8.26 30.29 28.95
N VAL A 47 7.90 30.33 27.67
CA VAL A 47 8.66 31.01 26.63
C VAL A 47 8.11 32.43 26.42
N SER A 48 8.96 33.44 26.60
CA SER A 48 8.55 34.84 26.44
C SER A 48 8.65 35.35 24.99
N ASP A 49 9.59 34.82 24.21
CA ASP A 49 9.83 35.17 22.81
C ASP A 49 10.34 33.91 22.07
N ASP A 50 9.61 33.49 21.03
CA ASP A 50 9.97 32.35 20.18
C ASP A 50 10.37 32.78 18.76
N GLN A 51 10.48 34.08 18.53
CA GLN A 51 10.81 34.67 17.23
C GLN A 51 12.30 35.04 17.15
N ASN A 52 12.96 35.23 18.30
CA ASN A 52 14.32 35.75 18.38
C ASN A 52 15.22 34.89 19.29
N SER A 53 16.45 34.62 18.84
CA SER A 53 17.52 34.15 19.73
C SER A 53 18.06 35.28 20.62
N LEU A 54 18.44 34.94 21.85
CA LEU A 54 19.14 35.80 22.79
C LEU A 54 20.53 36.15 22.25
N ARG A 55 20.88 37.44 22.32
CA ARG A 55 22.08 38.01 21.69
C ARG A 55 22.59 39.24 22.44
N ILE A 56 23.85 39.61 22.19
CA ILE A 56 24.46 40.82 22.78
C ILE A 56 24.05 42.08 22.00
N GLY A 57 22.97 42.73 22.42
CA GLY A 57 22.43 43.93 21.76
C GLY A 57 21.77 43.64 20.41
N GLU A 58 21.21 44.67 19.77
CA GLU A 58 20.30 44.51 18.61
C GLU A 58 20.92 43.77 17.41
N ARG A 59 22.24 43.87 17.22
CA ARG A 59 22.99 43.28 16.09
C ARG A 59 24.20 42.44 16.51
N GLY A 60 24.29 42.04 17.78
CA GLY A 60 25.42 41.22 18.25
C GLY A 60 25.23 39.72 18.05
N PRO A 61 26.23 38.91 18.43
CA PRO A 61 26.18 37.46 18.31
C PRO A 61 25.16 36.83 19.26
N THR A 62 24.60 35.69 18.86
CA THR A 62 23.84 34.80 19.75
C THR A 62 24.74 34.29 20.89
N VAL A 63 24.17 34.13 22.08
CA VAL A 63 24.90 33.65 23.26
C VAL A 63 24.55 32.19 23.59
N LEU A 64 25.53 31.43 24.08
CA LEU A 64 25.34 30.01 24.40
C LEU A 64 24.38 29.77 25.58
N GLU A 65 24.15 30.76 26.43
CA GLU A 65 23.19 30.66 27.55
C GLU A 65 21.72 30.61 27.11
N ASP A 66 21.41 30.86 25.83
CA ASP A 66 20.06 30.72 25.27
C ASP A 66 19.61 29.25 25.25
N PHE A 67 19.01 28.80 26.35
CA PHE A 67 18.61 27.42 26.52
C PHE A 67 17.35 27.06 25.72
N HIS A 68 16.44 28.01 25.50
CA HIS A 68 15.23 27.77 24.69
C HIS A 68 15.62 27.52 23.22
N PHE A 69 16.46 28.39 22.65
CA PHE A 69 17.00 28.19 21.30
C PHE A 69 17.70 26.84 21.16
N ARG A 70 18.63 26.53 22.09
CA ARG A 70 19.38 25.27 22.03
C ARG A 70 18.49 24.05 22.16
N GLU A 71 17.51 24.04 23.07
CA GLU A 71 16.61 22.90 23.25
C GLU A 71 15.74 22.67 22.01
N LYS A 72 15.17 23.73 21.44
CA LYS A 72 14.33 23.65 20.24
C LYS A 72 15.10 23.11 19.03
N ILE A 73 16.30 23.63 18.77
CA ILE A 73 17.17 23.14 17.68
C ILE A 73 17.66 21.73 17.97
N PHE A 74 18.06 21.43 19.20
CA PHE A 74 18.52 20.10 19.58
C PHE A 74 17.44 19.04 19.32
N HIS A 75 16.18 19.29 19.67
CA HIS A 75 15.12 18.33 19.37
C HIS A 75 14.90 18.19 17.86
N PHE A 76 14.86 19.29 17.11
CA PHE A 76 14.70 19.28 15.65
C PHE A 76 15.77 18.42 14.95
N ASP A 77 17.03 18.59 15.34
CA ASP A 77 18.17 17.86 14.78
C ASP A 77 18.10 16.33 14.99
N HIS A 78 17.29 15.87 15.96
CA HIS A 78 17.13 14.46 16.32
C HIS A 78 15.73 13.90 16.04
N GLU A 79 14.90 14.59 15.25
CA GLU A 79 13.53 14.12 14.93
C GLU A 79 13.50 12.84 14.08
N ARG A 80 14.54 12.56 13.29
CA ARG A 80 14.55 11.44 12.34
C ARG A 80 15.10 10.19 13.01
N ILE A 81 14.35 9.09 12.88
CA ILE A 81 14.81 7.73 13.18
C ILE A 81 15.13 6.99 11.87
N PRO A 82 15.90 5.88 11.91
CA PRO A 82 16.07 5.05 10.72
C PRO A 82 14.72 4.61 10.15
N GLU A 83 14.58 4.64 8.84
CA GLU A 83 13.44 4.01 8.17
C GLU A 83 13.52 2.49 8.26
N ARG A 84 12.47 1.80 7.83
CA ARG A 84 12.50 0.33 7.68
C ARG A 84 13.44 -0.03 6.52
N VAL A 85 14.22 -1.10 6.66
CA VAL A 85 15.18 -1.56 5.61
C VAL A 85 14.46 -1.83 4.28
N VAL A 86 13.30 -2.48 4.36
CA VAL A 86 12.33 -2.66 3.27
C VAL A 86 10.99 -2.13 3.72
N HIS A 87 10.09 -1.86 2.80
CA HIS A 87 8.76 -1.31 3.11
C HIS A 87 8.81 0.05 3.82
N ALA A 88 9.83 0.87 3.55
CA ALA A 88 10.02 2.18 4.16
C ALA A 88 8.86 3.13 3.82
N ARG A 89 8.50 3.21 2.52
CA ARG A 89 7.33 3.94 2.04
C ARG A 89 6.05 3.19 2.41
N GLY A 90 5.32 3.69 3.42
CA GLY A 90 4.04 3.12 3.81
C GLY A 90 3.11 4.08 4.53
N TYR A 91 1.86 3.65 4.70
CA TYR A 91 0.78 4.45 5.28
C TYR A 91 -0.16 3.55 6.07
N GLY A 92 -0.68 4.06 7.19
CA GLY A 92 -1.42 3.25 8.13
C GLY A 92 -2.67 3.93 8.65
N ALA A 93 -3.60 3.10 9.10
CA ALA A 93 -4.88 3.52 9.64
C ALA A 93 -5.35 2.53 10.72
N HIS A 94 -6.18 3.03 11.62
CA HIS A 94 -6.86 2.24 12.64
C HIS A 94 -8.14 1.63 12.09
N GLY A 95 -8.60 0.60 12.76
CA GLY A 95 -9.84 -0.09 12.44
C GLY A 95 -10.19 -1.16 13.44
N TYR A 96 -10.97 -2.13 12.99
CA TYR A 96 -11.28 -3.33 13.74
C TYR A 96 -11.42 -4.54 12.83
N PHE A 97 -11.18 -5.72 13.38
CA PHE A 97 -11.54 -7.01 12.81
C PHE A 97 -12.78 -7.56 13.51
N GLU A 98 -13.77 -7.98 12.74
CA GLU A 98 -15.02 -8.57 13.22
C GLU A 98 -15.12 -10.03 12.79
N THR A 99 -15.12 -10.94 13.76
CA THR A 99 -15.25 -12.39 13.53
C THR A 99 -16.66 -12.74 13.07
N TYR A 100 -16.81 -13.55 12.03
CA TYR A 100 -18.13 -13.98 11.57
C TYR A 100 -18.68 -15.13 12.40
N ASP A 101 -18.00 -16.27 12.38
CA ASP A 101 -18.38 -17.49 13.07
C ASP A 101 -17.22 -18.03 13.91
N SER A 102 -17.54 -18.89 14.88
CA SER A 102 -16.52 -19.50 15.72
C SER A 102 -15.66 -20.48 14.92
N LEU A 103 -14.33 -20.36 15.01
CA LEU A 103 -13.36 -21.32 14.47
C LEU A 103 -12.82 -22.28 15.53
N ALA A 104 -13.52 -22.47 16.66
CA ALA A 104 -13.08 -23.33 17.77
C ALA A 104 -12.70 -24.76 17.36
N LYS A 105 -13.28 -25.26 16.25
CA LYS A 105 -12.93 -26.55 15.64
C LYS A 105 -11.44 -26.62 15.24
N TYR A 106 -10.90 -25.52 14.73
CA TYR A 106 -9.57 -25.44 14.14
C TYR A 106 -8.57 -24.72 15.05
N THR A 107 -9.00 -23.66 15.75
CA THR A 107 -8.10 -22.83 16.57
C THR A 107 -8.73 -22.45 17.89
N ARG A 108 -7.90 -22.43 18.95
CA ARG A 108 -8.25 -21.85 20.26
C ARG A 108 -7.98 -20.35 20.37
N ALA A 109 -7.52 -19.70 19.31
CA ALA A 109 -7.23 -18.27 19.33
C ALA A 109 -8.48 -17.47 19.73
N ASP A 110 -8.36 -16.70 20.81
CA ASP A 110 -9.50 -16.03 21.47
C ASP A 110 -10.31 -15.15 20.50
N ILE A 111 -9.63 -14.51 19.54
CA ILE A 111 -10.23 -13.66 18.51
C ILE A 111 -11.31 -14.39 17.67
N PHE A 112 -11.18 -15.70 17.48
CA PHE A 112 -12.08 -16.48 16.63
C PHE A 112 -13.13 -17.27 17.40
N GLN A 113 -13.32 -17.01 18.70
CA GLN A 113 -14.23 -17.81 19.51
C GLN A 113 -15.68 -17.32 19.45
N ARG A 114 -15.91 -16.04 19.15
CA ARG A 114 -17.21 -15.37 19.31
C ARG A 114 -17.59 -14.60 18.04
N ALA A 115 -18.73 -14.97 17.46
CA ALA A 115 -19.34 -14.26 16.33
C ALA A 115 -19.65 -12.80 16.69
N GLY A 116 -19.41 -11.87 15.75
CA GLY A 116 -19.63 -10.44 15.88
C GLY A 116 -18.65 -9.70 16.80
N GLU A 117 -17.66 -10.38 17.37
CA GLU A 117 -16.68 -9.72 18.24
C GLU A 117 -15.74 -8.82 17.42
N LYS A 118 -15.64 -7.56 17.86
CA LYS A 118 -14.74 -6.57 17.27
C LYS A 118 -13.42 -6.50 18.04
N THR A 119 -12.34 -6.86 17.37
CA THR A 119 -10.97 -6.73 17.86
C THR A 119 -10.33 -5.49 17.25
N PRO A 120 -9.81 -4.54 18.05
CA PRO A 120 -9.12 -3.37 17.49
C PRO A 120 -7.97 -3.77 16.58
N ALA A 121 -7.77 -3.00 15.51
CA ALA A 121 -6.75 -3.27 14.50
C ALA A 121 -5.96 -2.00 14.16
N PHE A 122 -4.70 -2.18 13.79
CA PHE A 122 -3.92 -1.18 13.08
C PHE A 122 -3.28 -1.81 11.84
N VAL A 123 -3.45 -1.17 10.69
CA VAL A 123 -2.97 -1.67 9.41
C VAL A 123 -1.96 -0.72 8.84
N ARG A 124 -0.90 -1.27 8.23
CA ARG A 124 0.06 -0.50 7.43
C ARG A 124 0.25 -1.16 6.08
N PHE A 125 -0.01 -0.37 5.04
CA PHE A 125 0.30 -0.70 3.66
C PHE A 125 1.64 -0.07 3.26
N SER A 126 2.33 -0.65 2.29
CA SER A 126 3.64 -0.13 1.85
C SER A 126 4.04 -0.65 0.49
N THR A 127 4.95 0.03 -0.22
CA THR A 127 5.77 -0.60 -1.27
C THR A 127 6.88 -1.45 -0.62
N VAL A 128 7.89 -1.95 -1.35
CA VAL A 128 9.02 -2.72 -0.79
C VAL A 128 10.34 -1.98 -0.98
N ALA A 129 10.74 -1.73 -2.23
CA ALA A 129 12.10 -1.34 -2.58
C ALA A 129 12.36 0.14 -2.25
N GLY A 130 11.35 1.00 -2.41
CA GLY A 130 11.50 2.43 -2.24
C GLY A 130 11.86 2.88 -0.82
N SER A 131 12.71 3.91 -0.72
CA SER A 131 12.95 4.66 0.52
C SER A 131 11.67 5.38 0.99
N LYS A 132 11.62 5.88 2.23
CA LYS A 132 10.44 6.53 2.82
C LYS A 132 9.87 7.68 1.97
N GLY A 133 10.75 8.37 1.25
CA GLY A 133 10.42 9.50 0.37
C GLY A 133 10.08 9.13 -1.07
N SER A 134 10.01 7.84 -1.42
CA SER A 134 9.62 7.40 -2.77
C SER A 134 8.14 7.71 -3.08
N PHE A 135 7.67 7.25 -4.24
CA PHE A 135 6.29 7.39 -4.71
C PHE A 135 5.46 6.11 -4.48
N ASP A 136 4.14 6.25 -4.37
CA ASP A 136 3.21 5.15 -4.02
C ASP A 136 2.97 4.14 -5.15
N LEU A 137 3.03 4.60 -6.42
CA LEU A 137 2.60 3.82 -7.58
C LEU A 137 3.77 3.26 -8.38
N ALA A 138 4.85 2.86 -7.68
CA ALA A 138 5.90 2.04 -8.26
C ALA A 138 5.35 0.68 -8.74
N ARG A 139 5.95 0.08 -9.77
CA ARG A 139 5.74 -1.35 -10.04
C ARG A 139 6.51 -2.11 -8.99
N ASP A 140 5.79 -2.56 -7.97
CA ASP A 140 6.38 -3.17 -6.78
C ASP A 140 5.37 -4.10 -6.11
N VAL A 141 5.83 -4.96 -5.22
CA VAL A 141 4.95 -5.64 -4.27
C VAL A 141 4.40 -4.60 -3.30
N ARG A 142 3.18 -4.82 -2.82
CA ARG A 142 2.62 -4.06 -1.70
C ARG A 142 2.62 -4.90 -0.44
N GLY A 143 3.24 -4.40 0.62
CA GLY A 143 3.07 -4.95 1.97
C GLY A 143 1.67 -4.66 2.50
N PHE A 144 1.08 -5.63 3.19
CA PHE A 144 -0.22 -5.53 3.87
C PHE A 144 -0.06 -6.13 5.26
N ALA A 145 0.36 -5.30 6.22
CA ALA A 145 0.59 -5.72 7.60
C ALA A 145 -0.59 -5.32 8.51
N VAL A 146 -1.17 -6.28 9.21
CA VAL A 146 -2.31 -6.11 10.11
C VAL A 146 -1.90 -6.50 11.53
N LYS A 147 -2.02 -5.58 12.48
CA LYS A 147 -1.85 -5.83 13.92
C LYS A 147 -3.23 -5.87 14.56
N LEU A 148 -3.55 -6.99 15.19
CA LEU A 148 -4.80 -7.23 15.92
C LEU A 148 -4.49 -7.22 17.41
N TYR A 149 -5.11 -6.29 18.14
CA TYR A 149 -4.92 -6.14 19.58
C TYR A 149 -5.86 -7.10 20.33
N THR A 150 -5.55 -8.39 20.34
CA THR A 150 -6.41 -9.42 20.93
C THR A 150 -6.37 -9.38 22.48
N LYS A 151 -7.26 -10.13 23.12
CA LYS A 151 -7.27 -10.27 24.60
C LYS A 151 -6.13 -11.15 25.12
N GLU A 152 -5.45 -11.88 24.25
CA GLU A 152 -4.38 -12.82 24.60
C GLU A 152 -3.04 -12.43 23.93
N GLY A 153 -2.85 -11.13 23.68
CA GLY A 153 -1.63 -10.57 23.08
C GLY A 153 -1.87 -9.97 21.69
N ASN A 154 -0.87 -9.27 21.16
CA ASN A 154 -0.93 -8.77 19.79
C ASN A 154 -0.74 -9.92 18.81
N TRP A 155 -1.53 -9.96 17.75
CA TRP A 155 -1.32 -10.84 16.60
C TRP A 155 -0.97 -10.00 15.38
N ASP A 156 0.16 -10.28 14.73
CA ASP A 156 0.58 -9.60 13.51
C ASP A 156 0.49 -10.54 12.30
N ILE A 157 -0.40 -10.25 11.36
CA ILE A 157 -0.45 -10.88 10.04
C ILE A 157 0.32 -9.99 9.08
N VAL A 158 1.57 -10.37 8.80
CA VAL A 158 2.52 -9.54 8.02
C VAL A 158 2.63 -10.09 6.59
N GLY A 159 1.67 -9.69 5.75
CA GLY A 159 1.49 -10.20 4.39
C GLY A 159 1.93 -9.24 3.28
N ASN A 160 1.69 -9.68 2.05
CA ASN A 160 1.84 -8.92 0.80
C ASN A 160 0.54 -8.97 -0.02
N ASN A 161 0.40 -8.14 -1.04
CA ASN A 161 -0.71 -8.20 -2.00
C ASN A 161 -0.57 -9.30 -3.07
N ILE A 162 0.49 -10.10 -2.98
CA ILE A 162 0.81 -11.21 -3.88
C ILE A 162 0.98 -12.48 -3.01
N PRO A 163 0.43 -13.64 -3.39
CA PRO A 163 0.37 -14.83 -2.55
C PRO A 163 1.67 -15.64 -2.46
N VAL A 164 2.71 -15.21 -3.16
CA VAL A 164 4.02 -15.86 -3.22
C VAL A 164 5.14 -14.86 -2.94
N PHE A 165 6.35 -15.38 -2.75
CA PHE A 165 7.56 -14.59 -2.60
C PHE A 165 8.61 -14.92 -3.68
N PHE A 166 9.64 -14.07 -3.80
CA PHE A 166 10.71 -14.25 -4.80
C PHE A 166 11.62 -15.44 -4.52
N ILE A 167 11.79 -15.78 -3.25
CA ILE A 167 12.80 -16.72 -2.77
C ILE A 167 12.17 -17.72 -1.81
N GLN A 168 12.79 -18.89 -1.73
CA GLN A 168 12.33 -20.01 -0.91
C GLN A 168 12.92 -19.97 0.51
N ASP A 169 14.15 -19.46 0.69
CA ASP A 169 14.86 -19.48 1.98
C ASP A 169 15.30 -18.08 2.41
N ALA A 170 15.13 -17.75 3.69
CA ALA A 170 15.46 -16.45 4.26
C ALA A 170 16.94 -16.05 4.13
N ILE A 171 17.88 -17.00 3.99
CA ILE A 171 19.29 -16.66 3.80
C ILE A 171 19.53 -15.84 2.52
N LYS A 172 18.68 -16.01 1.49
CA LYS A 172 18.74 -15.26 0.23
C LYS A 172 18.08 -13.88 0.31
N PHE A 173 17.41 -13.54 1.42
CA PHE A 173 16.68 -12.29 1.54
C PHE A 173 17.57 -11.04 1.37
N PRO A 174 18.76 -10.96 1.99
CA PRO A 174 19.66 -9.82 1.75
C PRO A 174 20.11 -9.73 0.28
N ASP A 175 20.40 -10.87 -0.36
CA ASP A 175 20.82 -10.88 -1.78
C ASP A 175 19.72 -10.32 -2.68
N MET A 176 18.48 -10.81 -2.52
CA MET A 176 17.34 -10.37 -3.31
C MET A 176 16.99 -8.90 -3.06
N VAL A 177 17.04 -8.45 -1.79
CA VAL A 177 16.79 -7.05 -1.44
C VAL A 177 17.90 -6.13 -1.96
N HIS A 178 19.17 -6.53 -1.88
CA HIS A 178 20.27 -5.76 -2.47
C HIS A 178 20.14 -5.68 -4.00
N ALA A 179 19.69 -6.75 -4.65
CA ALA A 179 19.53 -6.78 -6.10
C ALA A 179 18.43 -5.83 -6.60
N VAL A 180 17.32 -5.67 -5.86
CA VAL A 180 16.20 -4.77 -6.24
C VAL A 180 16.35 -3.33 -5.73
N LYS A 181 17.21 -3.12 -4.73
CA LYS A 181 17.52 -1.78 -4.21
C LYS A 181 18.42 -1.02 -5.16
N GLU A 182 18.53 0.28 -4.90
CA GLU A 182 19.45 1.15 -5.60
C GLU A 182 20.87 0.56 -5.65
N GLU A 183 21.52 0.63 -6.81
CA GLU A 183 22.85 0.05 -6.96
C GLU A 183 23.88 0.79 -6.07
N PRO A 184 24.80 0.07 -5.42
CA PRO A 184 25.60 0.64 -4.33
C PRO A 184 26.63 1.67 -4.78
N ASP A 185 27.04 1.66 -6.05
CA ASP A 185 28.00 2.61 -6.62
C ASP A 185 27.36 3.96 -6.98
N ARG A 186 26.05 3.98 -7.28
CA ARG A 186 25.34 5.14 -7.82
C ARG A 186 24.09 5.57 -7.05
N ALA A 187 23.56 4.72 -6.18
CA ALA A 187 22.36 4.93 -5.39
C ALA A 187 21.10 5.28 -6.23
N PHE A 188 20.94 4.64 -7.39
CA PHE A 188 19.72 4.67 -8.21
C PHE A 188 19.58 3.37 -9.01
N PRO A 189 18.40 3.05 -9.60
CA PRO A 189 17.14 3.80 -9.59
C PRO A 189 16.33 3.65 -8.29
N GLN A 190 15.62 4.73 -7.89
CA GLN A 190 14.75 4.71 -6.71
C GLN A 190 13.41 4.01 -7.02
N ALA A 191 13.05 3.01 -6.21
CA ALA A 191 11.78 2.29 -6.26
C ALA A 191 11.44 1.66 -7.63
N GLN A 192 12.44 1.09 -8.32
CA GLN A 192 12.28 0.46 -9.64
C GLN A 192 13.19 -0.76 -9.74
N SER A 193 12.67 -1.88 -10.24
CA SER A 193 13.43 -3.10 -10.56
C SER A 193 14.12 -3.06 -11.93
N ALA A 194 13.90 -2.00 -12.71
CA ALA A 194 14.31 -1.87 -14.11
C ALA A 194 15.79 -1.48 -14.25
N HIS A 195 16.69 -2.33 -13.76
CA HIS A 195 18.15 -2.16 -13.82
C HIS A 195 18.89 -3.50 -13.73
N ASP A 196 20.19 -3.49 -13.98
CA ASP A 196 21.01 -4.70 -14.18
C ASP A 196 21.04 -5.62 -12.96
N ASN A 197 21.31 -5.11 -11.75
CA ASN A 197 21.45 -5.97 -10.56
C ASN A 197 20.22 -6.83 -10.28
N PHE A 198 19.02 -6.27 -10.43
CA PHE A 198 17.79 -7.02 -10.20
C PHE A 198 17.66 -8.15 -11.21
N TRP A 199 17.75 -7.82 -12.50
CA TRP A 199 17.55 -8.80 -13.55
C TRP A 199 18.69 -9.81 -13.66
N ASP A 200 19.92 -9.46 -13.27
CA ASP A 200 21.02 -10.44 -13.14
C ASP A 200 20.67 -11.49 -12.08
N PHE A 201 20.32 -11.04 -10.87
CA PHE A 201 19.95 -11.93 -9.77
C PHE A 201 18.78 -12.84 -10.15
N ILE A 202 17.72 -12.28 -10.73
CA ILE A 202 16.54 -13.04 -11.17
C ILE A 202 16.89 -14.05 -12.26
N SER A 203 17.75 -13.68 -13.22
CA SER A 203 18.21 -14.59 -14.28
C SER A 203 19.10 -15.74 -13.79
N LEU A 204 19.54 -15.69 -12.53
CA LEU A 204 20.35 -16.73 -11.87
C LEU A 204 19.61 -17.39 -10.69
N THR A 205 18.35 -17.02 -10.47
CA THR A 205 17.52 -17.47 -9.35
C THR A 205 16.14 -17.90 -9.87
N PRO A 206 16.04 -19.07 -10.55
CA PRO A 206 14.81 -19.49 -11.22
C PRO A 206 13.61 -19.66 -10.27
N GLU A 207 13.82 -19.90 -8.97
CA GLU A 207 12.75 -19.92 -7.95
C GLU A 207 11.88 -18.64 -7.95
N SER A 208 12.39 -17.52 -8.48
CA SER A 208 11.66 -16.26 -8.59
C SER A 208 10.67 -16.19 -9.75
N MET A 209 10.68 -17.12 -10.72
CA MET A 209 9.92 -16.97 -11.98
C MET A 209 8.41 -16.84 -11.78
N HIS A 210 7.84 -17.55 -10.79
CA HIS A 210 6.43 -17.37 -10.45
C HIS A 210 6.16 -15.95 -9.98
N MET A 211 6.95 -15.44 -9.02
CA MET A 211 6.83 -14.08 -8.51
C MET A 211 7.02 -13.01 -9.60
N ILE A 212 7.89 -13.23 -10.58
CA ILE A 212 8.09 -12.32 -11.71
C ILE A 212 6.82 -12.17 -12.54
N MET A 213 6.06 -13.26 -12.78
CA MET A 213 4.78 -13.13 -13.48
C MET A 213 3.80 -12.24 -12.72
N TRP A 214 3.75 -12.34 -11.39
CA TRP A 214 2.92 -11.47 -10.56
C TRP A 214 3.36 -10.00 -10.60
N VAL A 215 4.66 -9.70 -10.42
CA VAL A 215 5.14 -8.31 -10.34
C VAL A 215 5.13 -7.61 -11.71
N MET A 216 5.29 -8.37 -12.78
CA MET A 216 5.17 -7.85 -14.15
C MET A 216 3.71 -7.68 -14.58
N SER A 217 2.76 -8.32 -13.90
CA SER A 217 1.33 -8.06 -14.10
C SER A 217 0.88 -6.73 -13.47
N ASP A 218 -0.37 -6.37 -13.70
CA ASP A 218 -0.96 -5.17 -13.10
C ASP A 218 -1.19 -5.30 -11.59
N ARG A 219 -1.02 -6.48 -10.99
CA ARG A 219 -1.04 -6.68 -9.52
C ARG A 219 -0.05 -5.77 -8.79
N ALA A 220 1.04 -5.38 -9.44
CA ALA A 220 2.07 -4.52 -8.87
C ALA A 220 1.84 -3.01 -9.06
N ILE A 221 0.74 -2.61 -9.71
CA ILE A 221 0.32 -1.21 -9.88
C ILE A 221 -1.16 -1.03 -9.50
N PRO A 222 -1.54 -1.39 -8.26
CA PRO A 222 -2.94 -1.33 -7.82
C PRO A 222 -3.45 0.11 -7.83
N ARG A 223 -4.72 0.31 -8.14
CA ARG A 223 -5.35 1.65 -8.18
C ARG A 223 -5.37 2.33 -6.80
N SER A 224 -5.50 1.54 -5.75
CA SER A 224 -5.46 1.97 -4.35
C SER A 224 -5.17 0.75 -3.48
N PHE A 225 -4.68 0.97 -2.25
CA PHE A 225 -4.65 -0.07 -1.23
C PHE A 225 -6.03 -0.73 -1.04
N ARG A 226 -7.12 0.01 -1.25
CA ARG A 226 -8.50 -0.45 -1.06
C ARG A 226 -8.99 -1.47 -2.11
N PHE A 227 -8.28 -1.61 -3.23
CA PHE A 227 -8.67 -2.47 -4.37
C PHE A 227 -7.63 -3.57 -4.65
N MET A 228 -6.85 -3.95 -3.65
CA MET A 228 -5.89 -5.05 -3.75
C MET A 228 -6.18 -6.10 -2.67
N GLU A 229 -5.84 -7.34 -3.01
CA GLU A 229 -5.80 -8.44 -2.06
C GLU A 229 -4.63 -8.33 -1.09
N GLY A 230 -4.66 -9.17 -0.06
CA GLY A 230 -3.54 -9.41 0.84
C GLY A 230 -3.40 -10.90 1.13
N PHE A 231 -2.19 -11.36 1.39
CA PHE A 231 -1.88 -12.77 1.60
C PHE A 231 -0.82 -12.92 2.67
N GLY A 232 -1.00 -13.89 3.55
CA GLY A 232 0.03 -14.27 4.51
C GLY A 232 1.27 -14.91 3.88
N VAL A 233 1.16 -15.34 2.61
CA VAL A 233 2.14 -16.10 1.81
C VAL A 233 2.41 -17.49 2.35
N HIS A 234 2.86 -17.56 3.60
CA HIS A 234 3.30 -18.80 4.24
C HIS A 234 2.13 -19.67 4.66
N THR A 235 2.40 -20.96 4.77
CA THR A 235 1.58 -21.89 5.53
C THR A 235 1.88 -21.73 7.01
N PHE A 236 0.84 -21.50 7.82
CA PHE A 236 0.87 -21.49 9.28
C PHE A 236 0.10 -22.70 9.82
N ARG A 237 0.00 -22.82 11.15
CA ARG A 237 -0.84 -23.81 11.82
C ARG A 237 -1.88 -23.12 12.70
N PHE A 238 -3.08 -23.66 12.69
CA PHE A 238 -4.08 -23.45 13.73
C PHE A 238 -4.06 -24.64 14.68
N LEU A 239 -4.13 -24.36 15.99
CA LEU A 239 -4.19 -25.36 17.04
C LEU A 239 -5.48 -25.22 17.82
N ASN A 240 -6.30 -26.27 17.84
CA ASN A 240 -7.56 -26.24 18.58
C ASN A 240 -7.34 -26.46 20.09
N ALA A 241 -8.44 -26.62 20.84
CA ALA A 241 -8.38 -26.82 22.30
C ALA A 241 -7.68 -28.13 22.72
N LYS A 242 -7.56 -29.10 21.82
CA LYS A 242 -6.90 -30.40 22.02
C LYS A 242 -5.46 -30.43 21.48
N ASP A 243 -4.93 -29.28 21.05
CA ASP A 243 -3.63 -29.18 20.37
C ASP A 243 -3.56 -29.94 19.02
N GLU A 244 -4.71 -30.25 18.40
CA GLU A 244 -4.76 -30.80 17.03
C GLU A 244 -4.45 -29.67 16.04
N SER A 245 -3.56 -29.97 15.08
CA SER A 245 -3.07 -29.01 14.08
C SER A 245 -3.90 -29.04 12.79
N THR A 246 -4.15 -27.87 12.23
CA THR A 246 -4.67 -27.67 10.86
C THR A 246 -3.79 -26.64 10.18
N PHE A 247 -3.26 -26.94 9.00
CA PHE A 247 -2.52 -25.95 8.22
C PHE A 247 -3.45 -24.83 7.74
N VAL A 248 -2.91 -23.61 7.67
CA VAL A 248 -3.68 -22.43 7.27
C VAL A 248 -2.87 -21.48 6.39
N LYS A 249 -3.48 -21.00 5.29
CA LYS A 249 -3.02 -19.82 4.53
C LYS A 249 -4.04 -18.70 4.65
N PHE A 250 -3.58 -17.47 4.88
CA PHE A 250 -4.42 -16.28 5.10
C PHE A 250 -4.59 -15.45 3.83
N HIS A 251 -5.83 -15.04 3.54
CA HIS A 251 -6.21 -14.24 2.37
C HIS A 251 -7.10 -13.06 2.79
N TRP A 252 -6.79 -11.86 2.35
CA TRP A 252 -7.60 -10.65 2.51
C TRP A 252 -8.24 -10.32 1.16
N LYS A 253 -9.56 -10.46 1.06
CA LYS A 253 -10.32 -10.17 -0.17
C LYS A 253 -10.99 -8.79 -0.06
N PRO A 254 -10.65 -7.80 -0.92
CA PRO A 254 -11.20 -6.45 -0.82
C PRO A 254 -12.69 -6.44 -1.17
N LYS A 255 -13.54 -5.84 -0.33
CA LYS A 255 -14.99 -5.73 -0.61
C LYS A 255 -15.30 -4.86 -1.83
N LEU A 256 -14.37 -3.97 -2.21
CA LEU A 256 -14.50 -3.09 -3.37
C LEU A 256 -14.04 -3.71 -4.70
N GLY A 257 -13.64 -4.99 -4.67
CA GLY A 257 -13.09 -5.73 -5.81
C GLY A 257 -11.66 -5.33 -6.18
N LEU A 258 -11.10 -6.04 -7.15
CA LEU A 258 -9.76 -5.78 -7.66
C LEU A 258 -9.76 -4.66 -8.71
N GLN A 259 -8.74 -3.79 -8.64
CA GLN A 259 -8.50 -2.80 -9.69
C GLN A 259 -7.04 -2.34 -9.69
N SER A 260 -6.48 -2.26 -10.89
CA SER A 260 -5.16 -1.67 -11.14
C SER A 260 -5.23 -0.55 -12.17
N VAL A 261 -4.15 0.23 -12.25
CA VAL A 261 -3.93 1.19 -13.34
C VAL A 261 -3.13 0.55 -14.46
N VAL A 262 -3.02 1.22 -15.60
CA VAL A 262 -2.09 0.81 -16.68
C VAL A 262 -0.72 1.47 -16.50
N TRP A 263 0.35 0.91 -17.08
CA TRP A 263 1.71 1.39 -16.79
C TRP A 263 1.96 2.88 -17.10
N ASN A 264 1.52 3.38 -18.27
CA ASN A 264 1.69 4.80 -18.61
C ASN A 264 0.97 5.72 -17.62
N GLU A 265 -0.22 5.30 -17.18
CA GLU A 265 -1.00 6.01 -16.15
C GLU A 265 -0.25 6.01 -14.81
N ALA A 266 0.33 4.87 -14.40
CA ALA A 266 1.12 4.79 -13.18
C ALA A 266 2.29 5.78 -13.15
N VAL A 267 3.04 5.86 -14.26
CA VAL A 267 4.15 6.81 -14.42
C VAL A 267 3.67 8.25 -14.30
N LYS A 268 2.57 8.61 -14.96
CA LYS A 268 2.00 9.97 -14.91
C LYS A 268 1.45 10.32 -13.54
N ILE A 269 0.79 9.39 -12.85
CA ILE A 269 0.31 9.58 -11.47
C ILE A 269 1.49 9.90 -10.56
N ASN A 270 2.60 9.16 -10.63
CA ASN A 270 3.75 9.43 -9.77
C ASN A 270 4.36 10.82 -9.99
N GLY A 271 4.24 11.37 -11.20
CA GLY A 271 4.62 12.76 -11.50
C GLY A 271 3.63 13.80 -10.96
N ALA A 272 2.33 13.49 -10.98
CA ALA A 272 1.26 14.40 -10.56
C ALA A 272 1.00 14.38 -9.04
N ASP A 273 0.97 13.20 -8.42
CA ASP A 273 0.72 12.97 -7.00
C ASP A 273 1.48 11.73 -6.51
N PRO A 274 2.73 11.86 -6.05
CA PRO A 274 3.49 10.71 -5.52
C PRO A 274 2.91 10.13 -4.22
N ASP A 275 1.94 10.81 -3.60
CA ASP A 275 1.19 10.39 -2.41
C ASP A 275 -0.22 9.85 -2.73
N PHE A 276 -0.46 9.43 -3.99
CA PHE A 276 -1.78 9.05 -4.49
C PHE A 276 -2.52 8.01 -3.64
N HIS A 277 -1.87 6.91 -3.24
CA HIS A 277 -2.51 5.87 -2.42
C HIS A 277 -2.77 6.35 -0.99
N ARG A 278 -1.84 7.13 -0.43
CA ARG A 278 -1.98 7.69 0.92
C ARG A 278 -3.14 8.67 0.98
N ARG A 279 -3.22 9.55 -0.02
CA ARG A 279 -4.27 10.54 -0.15
C ARG A 279 -5.62 9.88 -0.37
N ASP A 280 -5.68 8.84 -1.20
CA ASP A 280 -6.91 8.06 -1.42
C ASP A 280 -7.40 7.41 -0.12
N LEU A 281 -6.53 6.74 0.65
CA LEU A 281 -6.91 6.13 1.93
C LEU A 281 -7.38 7.18 2.95
N TRP A 282 -6.64 8.28 3.10
CA TRP A 282 -7.00 9.38 4.00
C TRP A 282 -8.39 9.94 3.66
N GLN A 283 -8.63 10.25 2.38
CA GLN A 283 -9.90 10.83 1.94
C GLN A 283 -11.06 9.84 2.06
N ALA A 284 -10.84 8.56 1.76
CA ALA A 284 -11.86 7.53 1.92
C ALA A 284 -12.35 7.46 3.37
N ILE A 285 -11.43 7.41 4.34
CA ILE A 285 -11.76 7.34 5.77
C ILE A 285 -12.40 8.66 6.25
N GLN A 286 -11.85 9.81 5.88
CA GLN A 286 -12.39 11.12 6.29
C GLN A 286 -13.81 11.39 5.74
N SER A 287 -14.16 10.78 4.61
CA SER A 287 -15.50 10.88 4.01
C SER A 287 -16.49 9.81 4.48
N GLY A 288 -16.09 8.93 5.40
CA GLY A 288 -16.93 7.83 5.88
C GLY A 288 -17.03 6.63 4.92
N ASN A 289 -16.27 6.64 3.82
CA ASN A 289 -16.17 5.54 2.86
C ASN A 289 -15.10 4.53 3.32
N PHE A 290 -15.36 3.89 4.47
CA PHE A 290 -14.42 2.99 5.13
C PHE A 290 -14.08 1.77 4.25
N PRO A 291 -12.80 1.52 3.95
CA PRO A 291 -12.44 0.32 3.21
C PRO A 291 -12.54 -0.93 4.07
N GLU A 292 -12.98 -2.00 3.42
CA GLU A 292 -13.21 -3.30 4.05
C GLU A 292 -12.53 -4.43 3.28
N TRP A 293 -11.99 -5.39 4.02
CA TRP A 293 -11.46 -6.65 3.49
C TRP A 293 -12.04 -7.82 4.27
N GLU A 294 -12.36 -8.90 3.60
CA GLU A 294 -12.77 -10.16 4.23
C GLU A 294 -11.54 -11.04 4.43
N LEU A 295 -11.30 -11.49 5.67
CA LEU A 295 -10.32 -12.54 5.93
C LEU A 295 -10.94 -13.86 5.48
N ARG A 296 -10.25 -14.53 4.57
CA ARG A 296 -10.51 -15.91 4.18
C ARG A 296 -9.31 -16.79 4.52
N VAL A 297 -9.57 -18.06 4.77
CA VAL A 297 -8.53 -19.04 5.12
C VAL A 297 -8.68 -20.30 4.29
N GLN A 298 -7.56 -20.80 3.76
CA GLN A 298 -7.47 -22.16 3.27
C GLN A 298 -7.05 -23.06 4.43
N LEU A 299 -7.87 -24.05 4.78
CA LEU A 299 -7.63 -24.96 5.90
C LEU A 299 -7.46 -26.38 5.37
N PHE A 300 -6.34 -27.03 5.72
CA PHE A 300 -6.03 -28.37 5.22
C PHE A 300 -5.21 -29.16 6.24
N ASP A 301 -5.18 -30.47 6.07
CA ASP A 301 -4.45 -31.40 6.92
C ASP A 301 -3.17 -31.92 6.25
N GLN A 302 -2.45 -32.80 6.94
CA GLN A 302 -1.23 -33.41 6.42
C GLN A 302 -1.51 -34.29 5.19
N ALA A 303 -2.66 -34.97 5.13
CA ALA A 303 -2.99 -35.83 4.01
C ALA A 303 -3.16 -35.03 2.70
N PHE A 304 -3.80 -33.86 2.77
CA PHE A 304 -3.83 -32.93 1.64
C PHE A 304 -2.41 -32.46 1.28
N ALA A 305 -1.62 -32.02 2.27
CA ALA A 305 -0.26 -31.52 2.05
C ALA A 305 0.64 -32.55 1.34
N ASP A 306 0.55 -33.83 1.73
CA ASP A 306 1.32 -34.93 1.14
C ASP A 306 0.86 -35.28 -0.29
N SER A 307 -0.41 -35.04 -0.60
CA SER A 307 -1.01 -35.32 -1.91
C SER A 307 -0.91 -34.16 -2.90
N PHE A 308 -0.69 -32.93 -2.41
CA PHE A 308 -0.64 -31.74 -3.23
C PHE A 308 0.58 -31.77 -4.15
N ALA A 309 0.42 -31.27 -5.36
CA ALA A 309 1.45 -31.32 -6.41
C ALA A 309 2.71 -30.51 -6.08
N PHE A 310 2.64 -29.59 -5.13
CA PHE A 310 3.72 -28.70 -4.72
C PHE A 310 3.90 -28.76 -3.22
N ASP A 311 5.08 -28.42 -2.74
CA ASP A 311 5.33 -28.32 -1.31
C ASP A 311 4.55 -27.15 -0.69
N VAL A 312 3.67 -27.41 0.29
CA VAL A 312 2.90 -26.38 0.98
C VAL A 312 3.78 -25.46 1.84
N LEU A 313 5.03 -25.85 2.11
CA LEU A 313 6.03 -25.05 2.83
C LEU A 313 6.87 -24.19 1.89
N ASP A 314 6.69 -24.30 0.57
CA ASP A 314 7.36 -23.47 -0.42
C ASP A 314 6.63 -22.12 -0.58
N PRO A 315 7.23 -20.99 -0.14
CA PRO A 315 6.60 -19.67 -0.25
C PRO A 315 6.53 -19.14 -1.68
N THR A 316 7.14 -19.82 -2.65
CA THR A 316 7.01 -19.52 -4.08
C THR A 316 5.78 -20.20 -4.70
N LYS A 317 4.99 -20.94 -3.92
CA LYS A 317 3.83 -21.71 -4.38
C LYS A 317 2.50 -21.25 -3.78
N ILE A 318 1.47 -21.30 -4.60
CA ILE A 318 0.07 -21.13 -4.20
C ILE A 318 -0.62 -22.49 -4.08
N ILE A 319 -1.72 -22.51 -3.32
CA ILE A 319 -2.76 -23.53 -3.47
C ILE A 319 -3.87 -22.83 -4.27
N PRO A 320 -4.12 -23.22 -5.53
CA PRO A 320 -5.20 -22.64 -6.33
C PRO A 320 -6.54 -22.68 -5.59
N GLU A 321 -7.36 -21.64 -5.73
CA GLU A 321 -8.64 -21.54 -5.01
C GLU A 321 -9.65 -22.60 -5.49
N GLU A 322 -9.47 -23.12 -6.70
CA GLU A 322 -10.25 -24.20 -7.29
C GLU A 322 -9.91 -25.58 -6.69
N GLU A 323 -8.69 -25.75 -6.17
CA GLU A 323 -8.25 -26.97 -5.47
C GLU A 323 -8.66 -26.94 -4.00
N LEU A 324 -8.57 -25.77 -3.37
CA LEU A 324 -8.98 -25.55 -1.99
C LEU A 324 -9.57 -24.16 -1.80
N GLU A 325 -10.90 -24.09 -1.76
CA GLU A 325 -11.63 -22.84 -1.64
C GLU A 325 -11.34 -22.15 -0.27
N PRO A 326 -10.94 -20.86 -0.25
CA PRO A 326 -10.77 -20.12 0.98
C PRO A 326 -12.13 -19.80 1.64
N ILE A 327 -12.32 -20.21 2.90
CA ILE A 327 -13.55 -19.92 3.65
C ILE A 327 -13.49 -18.56 4.36
N PRO A 328 -14.55 -17.74 4.35
CA PRO A 328 -14.58 -16.45 5.05
C PRO A 328 -14.71 -16.63 6.57
N VAL A 329 -13.95 -15.86 7.34
CA VAL A 329 -13.90 -15.99 8.82
C VAL A 329 -14.12 -14.68 9.57
N GLY A 330 -14.06 -13.55 8.87
CA GLY A 330 -14.35 -12.24 9.44
C GLY A 330 -14.02 -11.12 8.48
N ARG A 331 -14.21 -9.88 8.92
CA ARG A 331 -13.91 -8.68 8.12
C ARG A 331 -13.07 -7.68 8.88
N LEU A 332 -12.16 -7.03 8.17
CA LEU A 332 -11.35 -5.91 8.60
C LEU A 332 -11.96 -4.62 8.02
N VAL A 333 -12.26 -3.65 8.88
CA VAL A 333 -12.78 -2.33 8.51
C VAL A 333 -11.83 -1.27 9.03
N LEU A 334 -11.36 -0.35 8.16
CA LEU A 334 -10.54 0.79 8.59
C LEU A 334 -11.37 2.05 8.68
N ASP A 335 -11.48 2.59 9.90
CA ASP A 335 -12.47 3.63 10.21
C ASP A 335 -11.87 4.92 10.77
N ARG A 336 -10.55 4.97 11.02
CA ARG A 336 -9.93 6.15 11.63
C ARG A 336 -8.48 6.35 11.19
N MET A 337 -8.14 7.59 10.84
CA MET A 337 -6.76 7.99 10.56
C MET A 337 -5.95 8.18 11.85
N PRO A 338 -4.62 7.95 11.84
CA PRO A 338 -3.76 8.31 12.96
C PRO A 338 -3.82 9.82 13.25
N ASP A 339 -3.73 10.18 14.54
CA ASP A 339 -3.64 11.58 14.96
C ASP A 339 -2.25 12.14 14.61
N ASN A 340 -1.22 11.30 14.73
CA ASN A 340 0.14 11.67 14.33
C ASN A 340 0.81 10.53 13.55
N PHE A 341 1.15 10.81 12.29
CA PHE A 341 1.79 9.82 11.39
C PHE A 341 3.07 9.24 11.97
N PHE A 342 3.94 10.05 12.59
CA PHE A 342 5.20 9.56 13.13
C PHE A 342 4.97 8.67 14.37
N ALA A 343 4.13 9.12 15.31
CA ALA A 343 3.84 8.43 16.55
C ALA A 343 3.25 7.03 16.34
N GLU A 344 2.42 6.88 15.30
CA GLU A 344 1.62 5.68 15.10
C GLU A 344 2.07 4.89 13.87
N THR A 345 2.17 5.51 12.70
CA THR A 345 2.52 4.80 11.45
C THR A 345 4.02 4.59 11.28
N GLU A 346 4.86 5.57 11.61
CA GLU A 346 6.30 5.39 11.50
C GLU A 346 6.82 4.44 12.59
N GLN A 347 6.37 4.60 13.84
CA GLN A 347 6.87 3.85 14.98
C GLN A 347 6.20 2.48 15.21
N VAL A 348 5.11 2.12 14.51
CA VAL A 348 4.55 0.77 14.63
C VAL A 348 5.56 -0.31 14.22
N ALA A 349 5.63 -1.40 14.96
CA ALA A 349 6.43 -2.57 14.67
C ALA A 349 5.50 -3.78 14.49
N PHE A 350 5.61 -4.44 13.35
CA PHE A 350 4.92 -5.70 13.06
C PHE A 350 5.95 -6.83 13.05
N MET A 351 5.60 -8.01 13.54
CA MET A 351 6.51 -9.16 13.59
C MET A 351 5.76 -10.46 13.34
N THR A 352 6.22 -11.28 12.41
CA THR A 352 5.57 -12.59 12.13
C THR A 352 5.57 -13.52 13.35
N GLN A 353 6.54 -13.38 14.26
CA GLN A 353 6.59 -14.15 15.50
C GLN A 353 5.47 -13.81 16.50
N ASN A 354 4.76 -12.67 16.34
CA ASN A 354 3.69 -12.27 17.23
C ASN A 354 2.41 -13.02 16.86
N VAL A 355 2.22 -14.20 17.45
CA VAL A 355 1.02 -15.04 17.29
C VAL A 355 0.34 -15.28 18.64
N PRO A 356 -1.00 -15.32 18.71
CA PRO A 356 -1.73 -15.65 19.93
C PRO A 356 -1.76 -17.17 20.16
N PRO A 357 -2.06 -17.66 21.38
CA PRO A 357 -2.33 -19.07 21.60
C PRO A 357 -3.37 -19.62 20.60
N GLY A 358 -3.05 -20.72 19.91
CA GLY A 358 -3.91 -21.30 18.88
C GLY A 358 -3.52 -20.98 17.44
N VAL A 359 -2.49 -20.15 17.23
CA VAL A 359 -1.81 -19.97 15.94
C VAL A 359 -0.33 -20.32 16.13
N ASP A 360 0.25 -21.11 15.24
CA ASP A 360 1.64 -21.55 15.31
C ASP A 360 2.28 -21.60 13.91
N PHE A 361 3.56 -21.94 13.85
CA PHE A 361 4.38 -21.89 12.63
C PHE A 361 4.48 -23.26 11.93
N SER A 362 4.76 -23.21 10.63
CA SER A 362 5.22 -24.38 9.86
C SER A 362 6.73 -24.33 9.66
N ASN A 363 7.27 -25.32 8.93
CA ASN A 363 8.69 -25.39 8.59
C ASN A 363 9.06 -24.65 7.29
N ASP A 364 8.21 -23.73 6.81
CA ASP A 364 8.56 -22.82 5.72
C ASP A 364 9.87 -22.08 6.06
N PRO A 365 10.97 -22.31 5.30
CA PRO A 365 12.29 -21.82 5.68
C PRO A 365 12.43 -20.30 5.55
N LEU A 366 11.58 -19.65 4.75
CA LEU A 366 11.51 -18.20 4.70
C LEU A 366 10.81 -17.63 5.93
N LEU A 367 9.68 -18.22 6.35
CA LEU A 367 8.96 -17.82 7.56
C LEU A 367 9.86 -17.92 8.81
N GLN A 368 10.62 -19.00 8.92
CA GLN A 368 11.52 -19.23 10.07
C GLN A 368 12.56 -18.11 10.21
N GLY A 369 13.19 -17.68 9.12
CA GLY A 369 14.14 -16.55 9.17
C GLY A 369 13.47 -15.19 9.44
N ARG A 370 12.23 -15.00 8.94
CA ARG A 370 11.43 -13.79 9.24
C ARG A 370 11.16 -13.66 10.74
N ASN A 371 10.83 -14.76 11.43
CA ASN A 371 10.55 -14.73 12.87
C ASN A 371 11.68 -14.10 13.69
N PHE A 372 12.95 -14.30 13.31
CA PHE A 372 14.09 -13.61 13.92
C PHE A 372 14.19 -12.13 13.49
N SER A 373 14.21 -11.88 12.17
CA SER A 373 14.59 -10.58 11.61
C SER A 373 13.72 -9.41 12.07
N TYR A 374 12.40 -9.62 12.17
CA TYR A 374 11.48 -8.54 12.58
C TYR A 374 11.70 -8.08 14.01
N LEU A 375 12.13 -8.96 14.93
CA LEU A 375 12.46 -8.58 16.30
C LEU A 375 13.76 -7.78 16.34
N ASP A 376 14.80 -8.29 15.68
CA ASP A 376 16.14 -7.70 15.65
C ASP A 376 16.15 -6.27 15.09
N THR A 377 15.53 -6.07 13.91
CA THR A 377 15.60 -4.79 13.20
C THR A 377 14.99 -3.61 13.98
N GLN A 378 14.06 -3.88 14.93
CA GLN A 378 13.46 -2.82 15.74
C GLN A 378 14.46 -2.19 16.72
N LEU A 379 15.48 -2.92 17.15
CA LEU A 379 16.44 -2.41 18.12
C LEU A 379 17.13 -1.14 17.60
N LYS A 380 17.64 -1.19 16.36
CA LYS A 380 18.26 -0.02 15.73
C LYS A 380 17.22 1.00 15.26
N ARG A 381 16.11 0.53 14.68
CA ARG A 381 15.09 1.42 14.10
C ARG A 381 14.35 2.26 15.15
N LEU A 382 14.00 1.66 16.28
CA LEU A 382 13.25 2.28 17.37
C LEU A 382 14.12 2.56 18.61
N GLY A 383 15.43 2.36 18.48
CA GLY A 383 16.44 2.77 19.46
C GLY A 383 16.47 1.98 20.77
N SER A 384 15.62 0.97 20.95
CA SER A 384 15.52 0.22 22.20
C SER A 384 14.80 -1.11 22.07
N ALA A 385 15.10 -2.05 22.97
CA ALA A 385 14.28 -3.23 23.23
C ALA A 385 12.90 -2.87 23.83
N ASN A 386 12.74 -1.65 24.35
CA ASN A 386 11.49 -1.11 24.90
C ASN A 386 10.53 -0.55 23.82
N PHE A 387 10.68 -0.91 22.55
CA PHE A 387 9.77 -0.44 21.50
C PHE A 387 8.30 -0.81 21.75
N THR A 388 8.04 -1.81 22.60
CA THR A 388 6.70 -2.21 23.06
C THR A 388 6.08 -1.24 24.07
N HIS A 389 6.85 -0.26 24.59
CA HIS A 389 6.35 0.84 25.40
C HIS A 389 5.72 1.95 24.56
N ILE A 390 6.07 2.02 23.27
CA ILE A 390 5.46 2.97 22.34
C ILE A 390 3.96 2.66 22.23
N PRO A 391 3.04 3.63 22.40
CA PRO A 391 1.62 3.37 22.56
C PRO A 391 0.95 2.53 21.46
N ILE A 392 1.39 2.69 20.20
CA ILE A 392 0.87 1.92 19.06
C ILE A 392 1.33 0.45 19.09
N ASN A 393 2.45 0.14 19.73
CA ASN A 393 2.96 -1.24 19.84
C ASN A 393 2.47 -1.93 21.11
N ALA A 394 2.13 -1.15 22.14
CA ALA A 394 1.72 -1.68 23.44
C ALA A 394 0.45 -2.55 23.32
N PRO A 395 0.46 -3.78 23.84
CA PRO A 395 -0.72 -4.64 23.85
C PRO A 395 -1.87 -4.00 24.62
N LYS A 396 -3.11 -4.34 24.24
CA LYS A 396 -4.34 -3.84 24.87
C LYS A 396 -4.95 -4.84 25.87
N CYS A 397 -4.22 -5.92 26.16
CA CYS A 397 -4.52 -6.89 27.20
C CYS A 397 -3.58 -6.71 28.42
N PRO A 398 -3.85 -7.34 29.57
CA PRO A 398 -2.88 -7.40 30.66
C PRO A 398 -1.58 -8.08 30.21
N PHE A 399 -0.43 -7.52 30.57
CA PHE A 399 0.89 -8.08 30.30
C PHE A 399 1.75 -7.92 31.56
N HIS A 400 2.44 -9.00 31.95
CA HIS A 400 3.29 -9.02 33.13
C HIS A 400 4.51 -9.89 32.83
N HIS A 401 5.70 -9.36 33.05
CA HIS A 401 6.97 -10.05 32.82
C HIS A 401 8.02 -9.55 33.81
N PHE A 402 9.20 -10.18 33.77
CA PHE A 402 10.34 -9.81 34.62
C PHE A 402 11.42 -8.98 33.90
N GLN A 403 11.21 -8.62 32.62
CA GLN A 403 12.11 -7.72 31.88
C GLN A 403 12.20 -6.35 32.56
N GLN A 404 13.40 -5.75 32.59
CA GLN A 404 13.74 -4.52 33.30
C GLN A 404 14.61 -3.62 32.40
N ASP A 405 14.65 -2.34 32.75
CA ASP A 405 15.58 -1.32 32.22
C ASP A 405 15.51 -1.17 30.68
N GLY A 406 16.64 -0.87 30.04
CA GLY A 406 16.72 -0.53 28.61
C GLY A 406 16.53 0.96 28.32
N HIS A 407 16.97 1.39 27.14
CA HIS A 407 16.85 2.79 26.72
C HIS A 407 15.37 3.21 26.67
N MET A 408 15.06 4.42 27.15
CA MET A 408 13.68 4.95 27.23
C MET A 408 12.69 4.01 27.97
N ALA A 409 13.11 3.42 29.08
CA ALA A 409 12.23 2.64 29.96
C ALA A 409 11.19 3.55 30.64
N MET A 410 9.94 3.52 30.14
CA MET A 410 8.81 4.29 30.69
C MET A 410 8.01 3.54 31.76
N ARG A 411 8.14 2.21 31.80
CA ARG A 411 7.49 1.33 32.78
C ARG A 411 8.41 0.14 33.06
N ASN A 412 8.52 -0.25 34.32
CA ASN A 412 9.29 -1.41 34.78
C ASN A 412 8.46 -2.16 35.85
N PRO A 413 8.64 -3.48 36.02
CA PRO A 413 8.08 -4.19 37.16
C PRO A 413 8.58 -3.58 38.48
N VAL A 414 7.66 -3.31 39.40
CA VAL A 414 7.95 -2.78 40.75
C VAL A 414 8.05 -3.92 41.77
N GLY A 415 8.79 -3.71 42.86
CA GLY A 415 8.96 -4.69 43.93
C GLY A 415 10.37 -5.27 43.99
N ARG A 416 10.54 -6.40 44.69
CA ARG A 416 11.86 -6.99 44.94
C ARG A 416 12.27 -7.99 43.87
N ALA A 417 11.33 -8.77 43.34
CA ALA A 417 11.63 -9.85 42.40
C ALA A 417 11.60 -9.40 40.92
N ASN A 418 12.71 -9.59 40.22
CA ASN A 418 12.84 -9.43 38.77
C ASN A 418 13.24 -10.74 38.06
N TYR A 419 12.89 -11.89 38.66
CA TYR A 419 13.21 -13.22 38.14
C TYR A 419 12.17 -14.26 38.57
N GLN A 420 12.14 -15.39 37.86
CA GLN A 420 11.41 -16.59 38.25
C GLN A 420 12.23 -17.87 38.02
N PRO A 421 12.06 -18.92 38.85
CA PRO A 421 11.25 -18.94 40.07
C PRO A 421 11.87 -18.07 41.19
N ASN A 422 11.05 -17.55 42.10
CA ASN A 422 11.51 -16.81 43.28
C ASN A 422 10.73 -17.23 44.55
N SER A 423 11.38 -17.15 45.71
CA SER A 423 10.82 -17.54 47.02
C SER A 423 10.08 -16.41 47.74
N PHE A 424 10.09 -15.19 47.20
CA PHE A 424 9.37 -14.05 47.78
C PHE A 424 7.86 -14.12 47.53
N GLY A 425 7.40 -15.01 46.65
CA GLY A 425 5.99 -15.11 46.27
C GLY A 425 5.52 -13.94 45.40
N GLU A 426 6.45 -13.14 44.86
CA GLU A 426 6.15 -11.94 44.07
C GLU A 426 6.19 -12.23 42.56
N GLY A 427 5.51 -11.37 41.78
CA GLY A 427 5.55 -11.34 40.32
C GLY A 427 4.69 -12.40 39.61
N PRO A 428 4.66 -12.37 38.26
CA PRO A 428 3.84 -13.28 37.45
C PRO A 428 4.29 -14.76 37.55
N ARG A 429 3.40 -15.67 37.14
CA ARG A 429 3.63 -17.12 37.03
C ARG A 429 3.22 -17.63 35.67
N GLU A 430 3.89 -18.69 35.20
CA GLU A 430 3.51 -19.39 33.99
C GLU A 430 2.14 -20.09 34.14
N SER A 431 1.46 -20.30 33.02
CA SER A 431 0.11 -20.89 32.99
C SER A 431 0.06 -21.98 31.91
N PRO A 432 0.36 -23.25 32.23
CA PRO A 432 0.45 -24.33 31.23
C PRO A 432 -0.82 -24.54 30.39
N GLN A 433 -2.01 -24.35 30.99
CA GLN A 433 -3.29 -24.60 30.31
C GLN A 433 -3.69 -23.46 29.36
N ARG A 434 -3.43 -22.20 29.74
CA ARG A 434 -3.82 -21.01 28.96
C ARG A 434 -2.68 -20.41 28.13
N GLY A 435 -1.43 -20.75 28.45
CA GLY A 435 -0.25 -20.22 27.77
C GLY A 435 -0.14 -20.73 26.34
N PHE A 436 0.69 -20.04 25.56
CA PHE A 436 1.11 -20.52 24.25
C PHE A 436 1.76 -21.90 24.38
N ARG A 437 1.36 -22.83 23.52
CA ARG A 437 1.96 -24.16 23.40
C ARG A 437 2.23 -24.38 21.93
N SER A 438 3.49 -24.67 21.60
CA SER A 438 3.86 -25.09 20.26
C SER A 438 3.20 -26.42 19.94
N PHE A 439 2.86 -26.61 18.67
CA PHE A 439 2.53 -27.91 18.12
C PHE A 439 3.71 -28.86 18.37
N ALA A 440 3.43 -30.00 18.99
CA ALA A 440 4.43 -31.01 19.32
C ALA A 440 4.78 -31.83 18.07
N ASP A 441 5.47 -31.19 17.13
CA ASP A 441 5.91 -31.82 15.88
C ASP A 441 6.97 -32.91 16.16
N ALA A 442 6.87 -34.02 15.43
CA ALA A 442 7.82 -35.13 15.54
C ALA A 442 8.86 -35.01 14.42
N GLU A 443 9.95 -34.30 14.70
CA GLU A 443 11.00 -34.00 13.72
C GLU A 443 12.14 -35.02 13.78
N GLU A 444 12.51 -35.61 12.63
CA GLU A 444 13.67 -36.50 12.48
C GLU A 444 14.53 -36.07 11.28
N GLY A 445 15.86 -36.10 11.42
CA GLY A 445 16.75 -35.78 10.29
C GLY A 445 18.18 -35.41 10.68
N GLN A 446 19.04 -35.27 9.66
CA GLN A 446 20.40 -34.76 9.82
C GLN A 446 20.42 -33.23 9.76
N LYS A 447 21.34 -32.60 10.52
CA LYS A 447 21.59 -31.16 10.39
C LYS A 447 22.35 -30.87 9.09
N VAL A 448 21.69 -30.25 8.12
CA VAL A 448 22.24 -29.96 6.78
C VAL A 448 21.91 -28.55 6.32
N ARG A 449 22.63 -28.06 5.31
CA ARG A 449 22.24 -26.89 4.50
C ARG A 449 21.87 -27.41 3.13
N LEU A 450 20.58 -27.53 2.88
CA LEU A 450 20.02 -28.19 1.70
C LEU A 450 18.67 -27.54 1.37
N ARG A 451 18.38 -27.35 0.08
CA ARG A 451 17.02 -27.08 -0.40
C ARG A 451 16.34 -28.41 -0.73
N ALA A 452 15.11 -28.62 -0.27
CA ALA A 452 14.38 -29.85 -0.54
C ALA A 452 14.09 -30.02 -2.04
N GLU A 453 14.12 -31.26 -2.54
CA GLU A 453 13.81 -31.56 -3.95
C GLU A 453 12.36 -31.18 -4.31
N SER A 454 11.44 -31.22 -3.35
CA SER A 454 10.04 -30.78 -3.51
C SER A 454 9.89 -29.29 -3.86
N PHE A 455 10.96 -28.49 -3.69
CA PHE A 455 10.99 -27.07 -4.02
C PHE A 455 11.55 -26.80 -5.43
N ALA A 456 11.97 -27.83 -6.19
CA ALA A 456 12.70 -27.69 -7.45
C ALA A 456 11.85 -27.24 -8.65
N ASP A 457 10.51 -27.25 -8.55
CA ASP A 457 9.64 -26.72 -9.60
C ASP A 457 9.60 -25.20 -9.55
N HIS A 458 10.05 -24.57 -10.62
CA HIS A 458 10.17 -23.11 -10.72
C HIS A 458 9.28 -22.48 -11.80
N TYR A 459 8.68 -23.29 -12.67
CA TYR A 459 8.02 -22.78 -13.88
C TYR A 459 6.55 -23.16 -13.97
N SER A 460 6.10 -24.27 -13.38
CA SER A 460 4.74 -24.77 -13.56
C SER A 460 3.68 -23.78 -13.11
N GLN A 461 3.79 -23.22 -11.90
CA GLN A 461 2.85 -22.20 -11.43
C GLN A 461 3.07 -20.81 -12.04
N ALA A 462 4.28 -20.51 -12.54
CA ALA A 462 4.50 -19.30 -13.34
C ALA A 462 3.70 -19.37 -14.65
N ARG A 463 3.72 -20.54 -15.31
CA ARG A 463 2.92 -20.85 -16.49
C ARG A 463 1.43 -20.84 -16.18
N GLN A 464 1.01 -21.49 -15.10
CA GLN A 464 -0.39 -21.47 -14.67
C GLN A 464 -0.89 -20.04 -14.46
N PHE A 465 -0.12 -19.19 -13.76
CA PHE A 465 -0.48 -17.78 -13.58
C PHE A 465 -0.64 -17.07 -14.92
N PHE A 466 0.33 -17.16 -15.83
CA PHE A 466 0.28 -16.50 -17.14
C PHE A 466 -0.92 -16.97 -17.98
N ASN A 467 -1.20 -18.27 -17.97
CA ASN A 467 -2.34 -18.87 -18.68
C ASN A 467 -3.70 -18.51 -18.06
N SER A 468 -3.70 -18.10 -16.79
CA SER A 468 -4.90 -17.63 -16.08
C SER A 468 -5.24 -16.17 -16.36
N GLN A 469 -4.35 -15.44 -17.04
CA GLN A 469 -4.55 -14.04 -17.36
C GLN A 469 -5.39 -13.88 -18.62
N THR A 470 -6.25 -12.86 -18.65
CA THR A 470 -6.96 -12.47 -19.88
C THR A 470 -5.97 -11.93 -20.94
N PRO A 471 -6.35 -11.86 -22.23
CA PRO A 471 -5.46 -11.35 -23.26
C PRO A 471 -4.88 -9.94 -23.00
N PRO A 472 -5.64 -8.95 -22.47
CA PRO A 472 -5.06 -7.67 -22.03
C PRO A 472 -3.99 -7.83 -20.94
N GLU A 473 -4.25 -8.65 -19.93
CA GLU A 473 -3.31 -8.89 -18.82
C GLU A 473 -2.03 -9.58 -19.30
N GLN A 474 -2.13 -10.57 -20.19
CA GLN A 474 -0.96 -11.20 -20.82
C GLN A 474 -0.11 -10.19 -21.60
N ARG A 475 -0.76 -9.30 -22.37
CA ARG A 475 -0.06 -8.21 -23.07
C ARG A 475 0.64 -7.27 -22.10
N HIS A 476 -0.02 -6.90 -20.99
CA HIS A 476 0.59 -6.04 -19.98
C HIS A 476 1.83 -6.68 -19.35
N ILE A 477 1.81 -7.98 -19.05
CA ILE A 477 2.98 -8.72 -18.54
C ILE A 477 4.12 -8.66 -19.56
N ALA A 478 3.85 -8.98 -20.83
CA ALA A 478 4.86 -8.92 -21.88
C ALA A 478 5.46 -7.51 -22.06
N MET A 479 4.62 -6.46 -22.00
CA MET A 479 5.07 -5.07 -22.12
C MET A 479 5.82 -4.58 -20.87
N ALA A 480 5.46 -5.05 -19.67
CA ALA A 480 6.20 -4.75 -18.45
C ALA A 480 7.59 -5.39 -18.47
N LEU A 481 7.70 -6.68 -18.82
CA LEU A 481 8.98 -7.37 -19.02
C LEU A 481 9.84 -6.65 -20.07
N THR A 482 9.24 -6.30 -21.20
CA THR A 482 9.92 -5.53 -22.26
C THR A 482 10.43 -4.19 -21.73
N PHE A 483 9.59 -3.43 -21.03
CA PHE A 483 9.96 -2.14 -20.48
C PHE A 483 11.13 -2.26 -19.50
N GLU A 484 11.03 -3.17 -18.53
CA GLU A 484 12.04 -3.39 -17.50
C GLU A 484 13.38 -3.83 -18.11
N LEU A 485 13.37 -4.86 -18.96
CA LEU A 485 14.57 -5.40 -19.60
C LEU A 485 15.18 -4.43 -20.63
N SER A 486 14.40 -3.50 -21.20
CA SER A 486 14.94 -2.45 -22.06
C SER A 486 15.83 -1.45 -21.31
N LYS A 487 15.72 -1.39 -19.98
CA LYS A 487 16.55 -0.53 -19.11
C LYS A 487 17.80 -1.23 -18.58
N VAL A 488 17.86 -2.56 -18.66
CA VAL A 488 19.05 -3.34 -18.31
C VAL A 488 20.13 -3.06 -19.35
N GLU A 489 21.27 -2.52 -18.97
CA GLU A 489 22.34 -2.12 -19.88
C GLU A 489 23.08 -3.34 -20.46
N THR A 490 23.21 -4.41 -19.69
CA THR A 490 23.96 -5.63 -20.05
C THR A 490 23.11 -6.60 -20.90
N PRO A 491 23.38 -6.78 -22.21
CA PRO A 491 22.49 -7.52 -23.12
C PRO A 491 22.31 -9.01 -22.75
N VAL A 492 23.35 -9.69 -22.27
CA VAL A 492 23.28 -11.12 -21.93
C VAL A 492 22.32 -11.40 -20.77
N ILE A 493 22.09 -10.45 -19.86
CA ILE A 493 21.07 -10.60 -18.81
C ILE A 493 19.68 -10.68 -19.44
N ARG A 494 19.40 -9.83 -20.45
CA ARG A 494 18.14 -9.83 -21.18
C ARG A 494 17.90 -11.17 -21.88
N GLU A 495 18.95 -11.72 -22.51
CA GLU A 495 18.91 -13.03 -23.16
C GLU A 495 18.64 -14.16 -22.17
N ARG A 496 19.29 -14.17 -21.01
CA ARG A 496 19.00 -15.16 -19.95
C ARG A 496 17.56 -15.06 -19.46
N MET A 497 17.02 -13.85 -19.32
CA MET A 497 15.61 -13.71 -18.94
C MET A 497 14.69 -14.29 -20.00
N VAL A 498 14.91 -14.02 -21.29
CA VAL A 498 14.14 -14.65 -22.37
C VAL A 498 14.28 -16.17 -22.34
N SER A 499 15.46 -16.72 -22.06
CA SER A 499 15.69 -18.16 -21.88
C SER A 499 14.75 -18.77 -20.83
N HIS A 500 14.52 -18.09 -19.70
CA HIS A 500 13.54 -18.53 -18.70
C HIS A 500 12.08 -18.39 -19.17
N LEU A 501 11.74 -17.31 -19.89
CA LEU A 501 10.38 -17.08 -20.38
C LEU A 501 9.91 -18.21 -21.31
N LEU A 502 10.83 -18.82 -22.09
CA LEU A 502 10.53 -19.96 -22.95
C LEU A 502 10.07 -21.22 -22.20
N ASN A 503 10.43 -21.37 -20.90
CA ASN A 503 9.91 -22.45 -20.06
C ASN A 503 8.50 -22.15 -19.51
N ILE A 504 8.11 -20.88 -19.48
CA ILE A 504 6.79 -20.44 -19.03
C ILE A 504 5.81 -20.51 -20.20
N ASP A 505 6.08 -19.72 -21.24
CA ASP A 505 5.28 -19.64 -22.46
C ASP A 505 6.16 -19.18 -23.64
N GLU A 506 6.11 -19.93 -24.75
CA GLU A 506 6.90 -19.63 -25.95
C GLU A 506 6.48 -18.30 -26.59
N GLY A 507 5.17 -18.01 -26.64
CA GLY A 507 4.64 -16.78 -27.22
C GLY A 507 5.08 -15.53 -26.46
N LEU A 508 5.10 -15.60 -25.12
CA LEU A 508 5.65 -14.58 -24.24
C LEU A 508 7.14 -14.37 -24.51
N GLY A 509 7.94 -15.44 -24.54
CA GLY A 509 9.37 -15.39 -24.83
C GLY A 509 9.66 -14.73 -26.18
N VAL A 510 8.98 -15.17 -27.24
CA VAL A 510 9.10 -14.61 -28.60
C VAL A 510 8.72 -13.13 -28.65
N THR A 511 7.63 -12.76 -28.00
CA THR A 511 7.15 -11.37 -27.97
C THR A 511 8.17 -10.45 -27.31
N VAL A 512 8.70 -10.85 -26.15
CA VAL A 512 9.68 -10.04 -25.40
C VAL A 512 11.00 -9.96 -26.18
N ALA A 513 11.53 -11.07 -26.70
CA ALA A 513 12.75 -11.06 -27.51
C ALA A 513 12.64 -10.15 -28.74
N GLY A 514 11.51 -10.23 -29.47
CA GLY A 514 11.27 -9.41 -30.65
C GLY A 514 11.24 -7.91 -30.31
N LYS A 515 10.61 -7.52 -29.21
CA LYS A 515 10.55 -6.11 -28.77
C LYS A 515 11.89 -5.60 -28.25
N LEU A 516 12.72 -6.46 -27.67
CA LEU A 516 14.09 -6.14 -27.24
C LEU A 516 15.11 -6.16 -28.40
N GLY A 517 14.70 -6.63 -29.59
CA GLY A 517 15.57 -6.73 -30.76
C GLY A 517 16.63 -7.83 -30.66
N ILE A 518 16.37 -8.88 -29.87
CA ILE A 518 17.25 -10.05 -29.76
C ILE A 518 17.23 -10.80 -31.10
N GLN A 519 18.40 -10.88 -31.74
CA GLN A 519 18.53 -11.41 -33.11
C GLN A 519 18.53 -12.93 -33.16
N GLU A 520 19.17 -13.57 -32.17
CA GLU A 520 19.23 -15.02 -32.05
C GLU A 520 18.49 -15.43 -30.78
N MET A 521 17.44 -16.25 -30.95
CA MET A 521 16.65 -16.71 -29.82
C MET A 521 17.52 -17.61 -28.92
N PRO A 522 17.63 -17.31 -27.61
CA PRO A 522 18.34 -18.20 -26.70
C PRO A 522 17.61 -19.55 -26.60
N LYS A 523 18.34 -20.58 -26.17
CA LYS A 523 17.71 -21.85 -25.80
C LYS A 523 16.89 -21.67 -24.51
N PRO A 524 15.81 -22.46 -24.29
CA PRO A 524 15.14 -22.50 -23.00
C PRO A 524 16.15 -22.81 -21.87
N ALA A 525 15.97 -22.18 -20.72
CA ALA A 525 16.84 -22.38 -19.56
C ALA A 525 16.72 -23.83 -19.06
N ASP A 526 17.79 -24.37 -18.49
CA ASP A 526 17.74 -25.72 -17.91
C ASP A 526 16.80 -25.72 -16.70
N ALA A 527 15.75 -26.57 -16.76
CA ALA A 527 14.76 -26.68 -15.71
C ALA A 527 15.07 -27.89 -14.84
N ALA A 528 15.18 -27.68 -13.52
CA ALA A 528 15.51 -28.75 -12.57
C ALA A 528 14.48 -29.90 -12.57
N VAL A 529 13.21 -29.55 -12.84
CA VAL A 529 12.14 -30.49 -13.16
C VAL A 529 11.43 -30.02 -14.42
N VAL A 530 10.86 -30.95 -15.18
CA VAL A 530 10.11 -30.63 -16.40
C VAL A 530 8.89 -29.79 -16.03
N PRO A 531 8.73 -28.57 -16.59
CA PRO A 531 7.56 -27.74 -16.33
C PRO A 531 6.28 -28.46 -16.71
N ARG A 532 5.29 -28.43 -15.83
CA ARG A 532 3.97 -29.02 -16.04
C ARG A 532 3.16 -28.20 -17.02
N ASP A 533 2.56 -28.86 -18.00
CA ASP A 533 1.62 -28.29 -18.96
C ASP A 533 0.17 -28.76 -18.72
N ASP A 534 -0.06 -29.58 -17.69
CA ASP A 534 -1.34 -30.16 -17.29
C ASP A 534 -2.08 -29.36 -16.20
N LEU A 535 -1.52 -28.22 -15.75
CA LEU A 535 -2.19 -27.35 -14.79
C LEU A 535 -3.26 -26.52 -15.47
N GLU A 536 -4.50 -26.68 -15.03
CA GLU A 536 -5.62 -25.86 -15.49
C GLU A 536 -5.41 -24.38 -15.09
N PRO A 537 -5.82 -23.42 -15.94
CA PRO A 537 -5.90 -22.02 -15.56
C PRO A 537 -6.78 -21.83 -14.31
N SER A 538 -6.38 -20.91 -13.44
CA SER A 538 -7.08 -20.53 -12.20
C SER A 538 -7.67 -19.12 -12.37
N PRO A 539 -8.97 -18.98 -12.70
CA PRO A 539 -9.60 -17.69 -12.89
C PRO A 539 -9.43 -16.73 -11.71
N ALA A 540 -9.30 -17.23 -10.47
CA ALA A 540 -9.04 -16.42 -9.28
C ALA A 540 -7.75 -15.55 -9.37
N LEU A 541 -6.83 -15.89 -10.27
CA LEU A 541 -5.57 -15.16 -10.46
C LEU A 541 -5.71 -13.90 -11.33
N SER A 542 -6.73 -13.79 -12.18
CA SER A 542 -6.97 -12.61 -13.02
C SER A 542 -7.57 -11.45 -12.23
N ILE A 543 -7.13 -10.22 -12.48
CA ILE A 543 -7.77 -9.00 -11.96
C ILE A 543 -9.05 -8.70 -12.74
N ILE A 544 -9.02 -8.88 -14.06
CA ILE A 544 -10.16 -8.52 -14.93
C ILE A 544 -11.36 -9.44 -14.70
N GLU A 545 -11.14 -10.76 -14.58
CA GLU A 545 -12.22 -11.72 -14.29
C GLU A 545 -12.78 -11.56 -12.86
N ASN A 546 -11.99 -11.00 -11.93
CA ASN A 546 -12.38 -10.75 -10.53
C ASN A 546 -12.57 -9.24 -10.25
N GLY A 547 -12.84 -8.45 -11.28
CA GLY A 547 -13.24 -7.05 -11.16
C GLY A 547 -14.61 -6.92 -10.49
N PRO A 548 -14.93 -5.77 -9.87
CA PRO A 548 -16.24 -5.55 -9.28
C PRO A 548 -17.31 -5.24 -10.34
N ASP A 549 -18.56 -5.59 -10.04
CA ASP A 549 -19.74 -5.15 -10.80
C ASP A 549 -20.28 -3.78 -10.34
N SER A 550 -19.43 -2.96 -9.71
CA SER A 550 -19.81 -1.70 -9.06
C SER A 550 -18.75 -0.62 -9.29
N PHE A 551 -19.20 0.63 -9.37
CA PHE A 551 -18.30 1.79 -9.40
C PHE A 551 -18.07 2.43 -8.03
N ALA A 552 -18.56 1.82 -6.94
CA ALA A 552 -18.41 2.35 -5.59
C ALA A 552 -16.93 2.57 -5.22
N GLY A 553 -16.66 3.66 -4.48
CA GLY A 553 -15.32 4.04 -4.01
C GLY A 553 -14.39 4.64 -5.07
N ARG A 554 -14.84 4.81 -6.32
CA ARG A 554 -14.08 5.45 -7.43
C ARG A 554 -14.41 6.93 -7.60
N LYS A 555 -13.62 7.59 -8.45
CA LYS A 555 -13.70 9.04 -8.71
C LYS A 555 -13.97 9.35 -10.18
N VAL A 556 -14.85 10.31 -10.44
CA VAL A 556 -15.02 10.93 -11.76
C VAL A 556 -14.44 12.34 -11.76
N GLY A 557 -13.49 12.60 -12.65
CA GLY A 557 -12.99 13.95 -12.89
C GLY A 557 -13.89 14.68 -13.88
N VAL A 558 -14.46 15.83 -13.50
CA VAL A 558 -15.41 16.55 -14.36
C VAL A 558 -14.83 17.88 -14.79
N LEU A 559 -14.44 17.97 -16.07
CA LEU A 559 -13.90 19.19 -16.67
C LEU A 559 -15.03 20.14 -17.07
N VAL A 560 -15.04 21.33 -16.47
CA VAL A 560 -16.04 22.39 -16.67
C VAL A 560 -15.41 23.68 -17.20
N SER A 561 -16.24 24.58 -17.73
CA SER A 561 -15.86 25.92 -18.16
C SER A 561 -16.93 26.95 -17.77
N SER A 562 -16.64 28.24 -17.97
CA SER A 562 -17.69 29.26 -17.91
C SER A 562 -18.83 28.91 -18.86
N GLY A 563 -20.07 29.01 -18.40
CA GLY A 563 -21.26 28.63 -19.18
C GLY A 563 -21.64 27.14 -19.14
N THR A 564 -20.97 26.30 -18.35
CA THR A 564 -21.37 24.89 -18.13
C THR A 564 -22.80 24.81 -17.56
N ASP A 565 -23.57 23.81 -17.98
CA ASP A 565 -24.90 23.49 -17.41
C ASP A 565 -24.77 22.91 -15.99
N ALA A 566 -25.05 23.74 -14.98
CA ALA A 566 -25.01 23.36 -13.57
C ALA A 566 -26.08 22.31 -13.19
N ALA A 567 -27.23 22.31 -13.86
CA ALA A 567 -28.28 21.33 -13.61
C ALA A 567 -27.87 19.94 -14.10
N LEU A 568 -27.19 19.86 -15.24
CA LEU A 568 -26.62 18.62 -15.74
C LEU A 568 -25.51 18.10 -14.81
N LEU A 569 -24.58 18.97 -14.40
CA LEU A 569 -23.52 18.61 -13.45
C LEU A 569 -24.11 18.04 -12.15
N LYS A 570 -25.12 18.70 -11.59
CA LYS A 570 -25.79 18.25 -10.37
C LYS A 570 -26.48 16.89 -10.54
N LYS A 571 -27.14 16.66 -11.67
CA LYS A 571 -27.75 15.34 -11.99
C LYS A 571 -26.68 14.24 -12.08
N LEU A 572 -25.56 14.52 -12.74
CA LEU A 572 -24.44 13.58 -12.83
C LEU A 572 -23.86 13.29 -11.44
N GLN A 573 -23.64 14.33 -10.63
CA GLN A 573 -23.18 14.19 -9.25
C GLN A 573 -24.10 13.29 -8.42
N SER A 574 -25.41 13.55 -8.43
CA SER A 574 -26.36 12.72 -7.70
C SER A 574 -26.38 11.26 -8.18
N ALA A 575 -26.20 11.02 -9.47
CA ALA A 575 -26.15 9.65 -10.02
C ALA A 575 -24.88 8.90 -9.60
N ILE A 576 -23.73 9.58 -9.60
CA ILE A 576 -22.44 9.03 -9.17
C ILE A 576 -22.41 8.78 -7.65
N GLU A 577 -22.94 9.71 -6.85
CA GLU A 577 -23.06 9.55 -5.40
C GLU A 577 -23.99 8.38 -5.03
N LYS A 578 -25.08 8.19 -5.78
CA LYS A 578 -25.99 7.04 -5.60
C LYS A 578 -25.31 5.69 -5.88
N GLU A 579 -24.30 5.66 -6.75
CA GLU A 579 -23.46 4.48 -7.02
C GLU A 579 -22.38 4.28 -5.94
N GLY A 580 -22.26 5.18 -4.96
CA GLY A 580 -21.22 5.14 -3.93
C GLY A 580 -19.85 5.66 -4.40
N ALA A 581 -19.82 6.44 -5.49
CA ALA A 581 -18.63 7.06 -6.05
C ALA A 581 -18.65 8.58 -5.82
N THR A 582 -17.55 9.27 -6.13
CA THR A 582 -17.43 10.72 -5.93
C THR A 582 -17.06 11.46 -7.21
N ILE A 583 -17.47 12.72 -7.31
CA ILE A 583 -17.04 13.63 -8.38
C ILE A 583 -16.01 14.62 -7.83
N GLU A 584 -14.99 14.92 -8.62
CA GLU A 584 -14.08 16.04 -8.39
C GLU A 584 -14.10 16.97 -9.61
N VAL A 585 -14.49 18.23 -9.40
CA VAL A 585 -14.59 19.23 -10.47
C VAL A 585 -13.20 19.78 -10.82
N VAL A 586 -12.90 19.79 -12.11
CA VAL A 586 -11.68 20.33 -12.71
C VAL A 586 -12.07 21.52 -13.58
N ALA A 587 -11.37 22.64 -13.42
CA ALA A 587 -11.67 23.87 -14.14
C ALA A 587 -10.39 24.60 -14.59
N PRO A 588 -10.49 25.63 -15.45
CA PRO A 588 -9.33 26.45 -15.82
C PRO A 588 -8.71 27.22 -14.63
N LYS A 589 -9.45 27.35 -13.52
CA LYS A 589 -9.02 28.02 -12.29
C LYS A 589 -9.55 27.25 -11.08
N VAL A 590 -8.74 27.12 -10.02
CA VAL A 590 -9.16 26.41 -8.79
C VAL A 590 -10.33 27.08 -8.08
N GLY A 591 -10.49 28.41 -8.22
CA GLY A 591 -11.63 29.13 -7.65
C GLY A 591 -12.98 28.79 -8.27
N GLY A 592 -13.01 28.02 -9.38
CA GLY A 592 -14.24 27.65 -10.07
C GLY A 592 -14.55 28.50 -11.30
N VAL A 593 -15.79 28.36 -11.78
CA VAL A 593 -16.33 29.05 -12.96
C VAL A 593 -17.80 29.42 -12.75
N GLU A 594 -18.25 30.47 -13.44
CA GLU A 594 -19.67 30.83 -13.53
C GLU A 594 -20.39 29.91 -14.53
N ALA A 595 -21.47 29.27 -14.09
CA ALA A 595 -22.32 28.40 -14.90
C ALA A 595 -23.20 29.18 -15.89
N GLY A 596 -23.86 28.48 -16.81
CA GLY A 596 -24.76 29.09 -17.79
C GLY A 596 -26.01 29.76 -17.19
N ASP A 597 -26.40 29.38 -15.97
CA ASP A 597 -27.51 29.97 -15.21
C ASP A 597 -27.08 31.11 -14.27
N GLY A 598 -25.79 31.50 -14.29
CA GLY A 598 -25.20 32.52 -13.41
C GLY A 598 -24.80 32.01 -12.03
N SER A 599 -25.02 30.73 -11.70
CA SER A 599 -24.53 30.13 -10.45
C SER A 599 -23.01 29.91 -10.48
N TRP A 600 -22.39 29.75 -9.31
CA TRP A 600 -20.95 29.48 -9.22
C TRP A 600 -20.68 27.98 -9.02
N ILE A 601 -19.83 27.41 -9.87
CA ILE A 601 -19.35 26.03 -9.73
C ILE A 601 -17.95 26.08 -9.15
N GLU A 602 -17.81 25.68 -7.88
CA GLU A 602 -16.50 25.54 -7.24
C GLU A 602 -15.72 24.38 -7.88
N ALA A 603 -14.43 24.61 -8.13
CA ALA A 603 -13.54 23.58 -8.62
C ALA A 603 -12.64 23.07 -7.50
N ARG A 604 -12.39 21.77 -7.50
CA ARG A 604 -11.40 21.18 -6.61
C ARG A 604 -9.99 21.33 -7.20
N HIS A 605 -9.90 21.25 -8.53
CA HIS A 605 -8.64 21.26 -9.24
C HIS A 605 -8.63 22.32 -10.34
N MET A 606 -7.48 22.96 -10.49
CA MET A 606 -7.15 23.60 -11.76
C MET A 606 -6.69 22.51 -12.75
N ILE A 607 -6.97 22.65 -14.05
CA ILE A 607 -6.72 21.62 -15.08
C ILE A 607 -5.29 21.06 -15.06
N ASP A 608 -4.26 21.88 -14.87
CA ASP A 608 -2.86 21.43 -14.79
C ASP A 608 -2.57 20.64 -13.50
N GLY A 609 -3.32 20.91 -12.44
CA GLY A 609 -3.21 20.22 -11.14
C GLY A 609 -4.10 19.00 -11.00
N GLY A 610 -5.05 18.79 -11.93
CA GLY A 610 -5.99 17.67 -11.94
C GLY A 610 -5.99 16.90 -13.25
N PRO A 611 -4.86 16.32 -13.68
CA PRO A 611 -4.81 15.51 -14.90
C PRO A 611 -5.72 14.29 -14.78
N SER A 612 -6.20 13.78 -15.91
CA SER A 612 -7.22 12.72 -15.94
C SER A 612 -6.75 11.41 -15.30
N VAL A 613 -5.44 11.20 -15.17
CA VAL A 613 -4.82 10.04 -14.52
C VAL A 613 -5.20 9.89 -13.05
N LEU A 614 -5.64 10.96 -12.38
CA LEU A 614 -6.06 10.92 -10.97
C LEU A 614 -7.49 10.40 -10.75
N PHE A 615 -8.24 10.16 -11.83
CA PHE A 615 -9.65 9.76 -11.78
C PHE A 615 -9.88 8.41 -12.48
N ASP A 616 -10.94 7.70 -12.12
CA ASP A 616 -11.27 6.39 -12.71
C ASP A 616 -12.05 6.53 -14.02
N ALA A 617 -12.83 7.59 -14.14
CA ALA A 617 -13.54 8.00 -15.35
C ALA A 617 -13.54 9.54 -15.44
N ILE A 618 -13.90 10.10 -16.59
CA ILE A 618 -14.02 11.57 -16.74
C ILE A 618 -15.34 11.97 -17.38
N ALA A 619 -15.77 13.21 -17.13
CA ALA A 619 -16.80 13.89 -17.91
C ALA A 619 -16.32 15.25 -18.39
N VAL A 620 -16.67 15.64 -19.62
CA VAL A 620 -16.26 16.89 -20.25
C VAL A 620 -17.51 17.72 -20.56
N LEU A 621 -17.82 18.66 -19.66
CA LEU A 621 -19.06 19.45 -19.66
C LEU A 621 -18.73 20.91 -19.99
N LEU A 622 -18.40 21.21 -21.24
CA LEU A 622 -17.95 22.53 -21.67
C LEU A 622 -19.06 23.28 -22.41
N SER A 623 -19.10 24.60 -22.25
CA SER A 623 -19.81 25.46 -23.20
C SER A 623 -19.07 25.49 -24.54
N GLU A 624 -19.71 25.93 -25.63
CA GLU A 624 -19.04 26.04 -26.93
C GLU A 624 -17.81 26.95 -26.86
N GLU A 625 -17.95 28.14 -26.27
CA GLU A 625 -16.83 29.08 -26.06
C GLU A 625 -15.74 28.48 -25.16
N GLY A 626 -16.16 27.77 -24.10
CA GLY A 626 -15.25 27.08 -23.20
C GLY A 626 -14.44 25.99 -23.90
N ALA A 627 -15.07 25.21 -24.76
CA ALA A 627 -14.42 24.17 -25.55
C ALA A 627 -13.41 24.74 -26.53
N ASP A 628 -13.76 25.81 -27.27
CA ASP A 628 -12.84 26.47 -28.20
C ASP A 628 -11.61 27.07 -27.52
N ARG A 629 -11.80 27.61 -26.31
CA ARG A 629 -10.69 28.14 -25.51
C ARG A 629 -9.81 27.02 -24.98
N LEU A 630 -10.41 26.01 -24.34
CA LEU A 630 -9.68 24.89 -23.74
C LEU A 630 -9.01 23.99 -24.78
N ALA A 631 -9.53 23.93 -26.01
CA ALA A 631 -8.88 23.22 -27.11
C ALA A 631 -7.49 23.77 -27.48
N ARG A 632 -7.16 24.99 -27.03
CA ARG A 632 -5.83 25.61 -27.19
C ARG A 632 -4.90 25.32 -26.02
N GLU A 633 -5.43 24.80 -24.91
CA GLU A 633 -4.66 24.43 -23.72
C GLU A 633 -4.12 22.99 -23.88
N SER A 634 -2.84 22.76 -23.61
CA SER A 634 -2.26 21.41 -23.66
C SER A 634 -2.87 20.50 -22.60
N ALA A 635 -2.97 20.98 -21.36
CA ALA A 635 -3.45 20.14 -20.26
C ALA A 635 -4.90 19.68 -20.46
N ALA A 636 -5.76 20.51 -21.06
CA ALA A 636 -7.12 20.12 -21.38
C ALA A 636 -7.19 19.08 -22.52
N ARG A 637 -6.30 19.17 -23.51
CA ARG A 637 -6.17 18.15 -24.57
C ARG A 637 -5.67 16.83 -23.99
N ASP A 638 -4.65 16.89 -23.15
CA ASP A 638 -4.08 15.73 -22.47
C ASP A 638 -5.10 15.08 -21.54
N PHE A 639 -5.94 15.86 -20.86
CA PHE A 639 -7.02 15.35 -20.01
C PHE A 639 -7.93 14.36 -20.77
N VAL A 640 -8.29 14.69 -22.01
CA VAL A 640 -9.11 13.82 -22.88
C VAL A 640 -8.28 12.69 -23.49
N ALA A 641 -7.12 13.01 -24.07
CA ALA A 641 -6.28 12.04 -24.77
C ALA A 641 -5.77 10.94 -23.83
N ASP A 642 -5.33 11.29 -22.62
CA ASP A 642 -4.87 10.34 -21.62
C ASP A 642 -6.00 9.46 -21.10
N ALA A 643 -7.18 10.04 -20.83
CA ALA A 643 -8.32 9.24 -20.40
C ALA A 643 -8.70 8.20 -21.47
N PHE A 644 -8.65 8.59 -22.75
CA PHE A 644 -8.94 7.70 -23.86
C PHE A 644 -7.88 6.58 -23.97
N ALA A 645 -6.60 6.95 -23.99
CA ALA A 645 -5.47 6.03 -24.06
C ALA A 645 -5.36 5.09 -22.85
N HIS A 646 -5.84 5.53 -21.68
CA HIS A 646 -5.92 4.72 -20.46
C HIS A 646 -7.24 3.95 -20.35
N LEU A 647 -8.00 3.84 -21.44
CA LEU A 647 -9.17 2.98 -21.56
C LEU A 647 -10.32 3.37 -20.61
N LYS A 648 -10.38 4.63 -20.18
CA LYS A 648 -11.42 5.12 -19.27
C LYS A 648 -12.72 5.36 -20.02
N PHE A 649 -13.83 5.25 -19.30
CA PHE A 649 -15.12 5.75 -19.78
C PHE A 649 -15.13 7.28 -19.72
N ILE A 650 -15.62 7.92 -20.79
CA ILE A 650 -15.60 9.36 -20.97
C ILE A 650 -17.01 9.83 -21.31
N ALA A 651 -17.62 10.61 -20.40
CA ALA A 651 -18.86 11.31 -20.69
C ALA A 651 -18.58 12.68 -21.33
N PHE A 652 -19.47 13.15 -22.20
CA PHE A 652 -19.34 14.47 -22.81
C PHE A 652 -20.69 15.07 -23.20
N VAL A 653 -20.71 16.37 -23.48
CA VAL A 653 -21.81 17.07 -24.17
C VAL A 653 -21.35 17.48 -25.56
N GLN A 654 -22.24 17.59 -26.55
CA GLN A 654 -21.85 17.90 -27.92
C GLN A 654 -21.04 19.20 -28.06
N SER A 655 -21.32 20.20 -27.22
CA SER A 655 -20.56 21.47 -27.19
C SER A 655 -19.07 21.29 -26.84
N SER A 656 -18.68 20.17 -26.23
CA SER A 656 -17.28 19.83 -25.93
C SER A 656 -16.49 19.32 -27.14
N SER A 657 -17.14 19.03 -28.26
CA SER A 657 -16.52 18.41 -29.46
C SER A 657 -15.24 19.10 -29.96
N PRO A 658 -15.12 20.45 -29.98
CA PRO A 658 -13.88 21.11 -30.40
C PRO A 658 -12.63 20.64 -29.64
N LEU A 659 -12.77 20.36 -28.34
CA LEU A 659 -11.67 19.84 -27.51
C LEU A 659 -11.30 18.41 -27.90
N PHE A 660 -12.29 17.54 -28.10
CA PHE A 660 -12.09 16.14 -28.50
C PHE A 660 -11.34 16.03 -29.84
N VAL A 661 -11.77 16.81 -30.84
CA VAL A 661 -11.12 16.86 -32.15
C VAL A 661 -9.66 17.29 -32.01
N LYS A 662 -9.35 18.28 -31.17
CA LYS A 662 -7.97 18.73 -30.92
C LYS A 662 -7.15 17.78 -30.05
N ALA A 663 -7.78 16.97 -29.23
CA ALA A 663 -7.15 15.88 -28.50
C ALA A 663 -6.90 14.63 -29.36
N GLY A 664 -7.39 14.61 -30.62
CA GLY A 664 -7.24 13.47 -31.52
C GLY A 664 -8.20 12.31 -31.19
N VAL A 665 -9.30 12.58 -30.51
CA VAL A 665 -10.30 11.58 -30.12
C VAL A 665 -11.63 11.89 -30.81
N ALA A 666 -12.11 10.98 -31.67
CA ALA A 666 -13.44 11.10 -32.25
C ALA A 666 -14.50 10.76 -31.19
N THR A 667 -15.58 11.54 -31.13
CA THR A 667 -16.65 11.37 -30.13
C THR A 667 -17.50 10.12 -30.34
N ASP A 668 -17.35 9.45 -31.48
CA ASP A 668 -17.96 8.19 -31.89
C ASP A 668 -16.93 7.06 -32.10
N ALA A 669 -15.70 7.22 -31.58
CA ALA A 669 -14.62 6.25 -31.80
C ALA A 669 -14.94 4.84 -31.26
N ASP A 670 -15.63 4.75 -30.13
CA ASP A 670 -16.09 3.50 -29.51
C ASP A 670 -17.22 3.75 -28.49
N GLU A 671 -17.76 2.66 -27.93
CA GLU A 671 -18.86 2.67 -26.96
C GLU A 671 -18.51 3.26 -25.58
N GLY A 672 -17.23 3.58 -25.34
CA GLY A 672 -16.77 4.20 -24.10
C GLY A 672 -16.82 5.73 -24.11
N LEU A 673 -17.15 6.36 -25.24
CA LEU A 673 -17.50 7.78 -25.34
C LEU A 673 -19.02 7.94 -25.26
N ILE A 674 -19.52 8.59 -24.20
CA ILE A 674 -20.94 8.60 -23.88
C ILE A 674 -21.46 10.04 -23.85
N SER A 675 -22.33 10.39 -24.81
CA SER A 675 -23.01 11.69 -24.82
C SER A 675 -24.06 11.78 -23.71
N LEU A 676 -24.06 12.89 -22.99
CA LEU A 676 -25.02 13.21 -21.93
C LEU A 676 -26.22 14.05 -22.42
N ASP A 677 -26.27 14.42 -23.70
CA ASP A 677 -27.34 15.23 -24.28
C ASP A 677 -28.68 14.47 -24.38
N GLY A 678 -28.64 13.14 -24.28
CA GLY A 678 -29.81 12.25 -24.28
C GLY A 678 -30.38 11.96 -22.88
N VAL A 679 -31.67 11.63 -22.81
CA VAL A 679 -32.41 11.37 -21.56
C VAL A 679 -31.80 10.24 -20.71
N SER A 680 -31.12 9.27 -21.33
CA SER A 680 -30.51 8.12 -20.66
C SER A 680 -28.99 8.21 -20.48
N GLY A 681 -28.33 9.26 -20.98
CA GLY A 681 -26.86 9.32 -21.08
C GLY A 681 -26.13 9.13 -19.75
N ILE A 682 -26.63 9.77 -18.68
CA ILE A 682 -26.07 9.65 -17.32
C ILE A 682 -26.17 8.20 -16.82
N ASN A 683 -27.32 7.55 -16.99
CA ASN A 683 -27.51 6.17 -16.54
C ASN A 683 -26.60 5.21 -17.32
N THR A 684 -26.50 5.39 -18.64
CA THR A 684 -25.61 4.61 -19.49
C THR A 684 -24.14 4.79 -19.06
N PHE A 685 -23.72 6.02 -18.75
CA PHE A 685 -22.37 6.31 -18.27
C PHE A 685 -22.06 5.60 -16.95
N VAL A 686 -22.92 5.77 -15.94
CA VAL A 686 -22.76 5.13 -14.62
C VAL A 686 -22.70 3.61 -14.75
N GLN A 687 -23.59 3.00 -15.54
CA GLN A 687 -23.59 1.56 -15.79
C GLN A 687 -22.32 1.10 -16.50
N SER A 688 -21.84 1.87 -17.48
CA SER A 688 -20.63 1.54 -18.23
C SER A 688 -19.38 1.60 -17.36
N CYS A 689 -19.30 2.59 -16.46
CA CYS A 689 -18.20 2.75 -15.51
C CYS A 689 -17.99 1.55 -14.57
N ARG A 690 -19.01 0.72 -14.33
CA ARG A 690 -18.87 -0.51 -13.52
C ARG A 690 -17.85 -1.49 -14.09
N ARG A 691 -17.64 -1.48 -15.41
CA ARG A 691 -16.58 -2.28 -16.07
C ARG A 691 -15.17 -1.76 -15.79
N LEU A 692 -15.04 -0.58 -15.18
CA LEU A 692 -13.82 0.16 -14.84
C LEU A 692 -12.99 0.64 -16.04
N ARG A 693 -12.79 -0.20 -17.06
CA ARG A 693 -12.05 0.08 -18.28
C ARG A 693 -12.73 -0.52 -19.49
N LEU A 694 -12.51 0.08 -20.66
CA LEU A 694 -12.90 -0.48 -21.95
C LEU A 694 -11.72 -1.21 -22.59
N TRP A 695 -11.47 -2.45 -22.18
CA TRP A 695 -10.33 -3.25 -22.66
C TRP A 695 -10.31 -3.48 -24.18
N GLY A 696 -11.49 -3.50 -24.83
CA GLY A 696 -11.60 -3.61 -26.28
C GLY A 696 -10.97 -2.44 -27.06
N ARG A 697 -10.80 -1.27 -26.42
CA ARG A 697 -10.11 -0.11 -27.01
C ARG A 697 -8.61 -0.30 -27.11
N GLU A 698 -8.00 -1.12 -26.24
CA GLU A 698 -6.55 -1.19 -26.09
C GLU A 698 -5.78 -1.44 -27.40
N PRO A 699 -6.18 -2.39 -28.26
CA PRO A 699 -5.48 -2.63 -29.52
C PRO A 699 -5.45 -1.42 -30.45
N ALA A 700 -6.42 -0.50 -30.36
CA ALA A 700 -6.46 0.70 -31.20
C ALA A 700 -5.57 1.85 -30.70
N VAL A 701 -5.10 1.79 -29.44
CA VAL A 701 -4.35 2.89 -28.80
C VAL A 701 -2.93 2.52 -28.37
N LYS A 702 -2.57 1.23 -28.35
CA LYS A 702 -1.25 0.74 -27.91
C LYS A 702 -0.47 -0.11 -28.94
N LEU A 703 -1.03 -0.38 -30.13
CA LEU A 703 -0.38 -1.20 -31.18
C LEU A 703 0.27 -0.36 -32.28
#